data_AF-A0A945RWY3-F1
#
_entry.id   AF-A0A945RWY3-F1
#
_cell.length_a   1.000
_cell.length_b   1.000
_cell.length_c   1.000
_cell.angle_alpha   90.00
_cell.angle_beta   90.00
_cell.angle_gamma   90.00
#
_symmetry.space_group_name_H-M   'P 1'
#
loop_
_entity.id
_entity.type
_entity.pdbx_description
1 polymer ?
#
loop_
_entity_poly.entity_id
_entity_poly.type
_entity_poly.pdbx_seq_one_letter_code
_entity_poly.pdbx_strand_id
1 'polypeptide(L)'
;MDSNTTESAIGEMQTERSKPGGETTGRGSGVAPRKECAPVAENHEGTSVKQATNTIPAEVTNTPNLVNNCALAGSGKKPRSINPWNGRAVGTDAGTNYHAEDAHDPRTGLMANSTGALRKRMKDYRRAGNGDQEQAVAEAKRYAGWLQPPVPEVVAVNITNELYASDKRSQTSSANGAKGGRPKINVLALLESFTATLEARGECLRYWRDTWYLYREGVYAELKDVDVQERIVSHLHSQGIQARQTLVKEFMLNGLPRHLVPSHLQKPCWPATGKDASGWTLMQNMCVNAYNLAACLTDKTVPDDDCGMAPTPELFSTAVLPFAFEPGAKAPRFLKYLEEVQPDPAIREQLLMLMGLCLIDCTDYNAFFVLTGEGGCGKGVYTHLLSKLVGEEQTCCVPLSRFTAPFQTYPLTVNRLNLDNDLPESEYGKSSGCEGVLKKVTTGELVDAERKNKPAASAPATARCVFVCNKIPYLRDRTQALWDRLRIISFNVRIRHTERDNIRLRYELEEELPGIFNIAVKALSRLLKLKFFPDTVDGLLMKDKERVGNDPFLIFFDEKLKKTGDETDSVSVSLVYRMYQQWAAENGCGRRLSSYHLADAMTRQKLESKPVKRDGKTVRCWIGVTLRGECESVAEDVLSTPKPWTV
;
A
#
# COMPACT_ATOMS: atom_id res chain seq x y z
N MET A 1 -24.37 30.48 -68.31
CA MET A 1 -25.80 30.12 -68.43
C MET A 1 -26.08 29.07 -67.36
N ASP A 2 -27.20 29.26 -66.69
CA ASP A 2 -27.48 28.94 -65.29
C ASP A 2 -27.80 27.48 -64.94
N SER A 3 -27.81 27.23 -63.61
CA SER A 3 -28.63 26.27 -62.84
C SER A 3 -28.20 24.78 -62.93
N ASN A 4 -28.38 23.88 -61.96
CA ASN A 4 -29.13 23.86 -60.69
C ASN A 4 -28.74 22.59 -59.87
N THR A 5 -28.82 22.68 -58.53
CA THR A 5 -29.25 21.67 -57.52
C THR A 5 -29.01 20.15 -57.66
N THR A 6 -28.55 19.51 -56.57
CA THR A 6 -29.33 18.49 -55.78
C THR A 6 -28.64 18.11 -54.47
N GLU A 7 -29.44 17.98 -53.40
CA GLU A 7 -29.08 17.62 -52.01
C GLU A 7 -30.17 16.66 -51.45
N SER A 8 -29.86 15.98 -50.33
CA SER A 8 -30.76 15.23 -49.40
C SER A 8 -31.12 13.77 -49.77
N ALA A 9 -31.36 12.80 -48.86
CA ALA A 9 -31.50 12.77 -47.40
C ALA A 9 -31.28 11.33 -46.87
N ILE A 10 -30.92 11.20 -45.59
CA ILE A 10 -30.86 9.96 -44.79
C ILE A 10 -32.14 9.87 -43.94
N GLY A 11 -32.78 8.70 -43.89
CA GLY A 11 -33.99 8.42 -43.10
C GLY A 11 -33.72 7.53 -41.88
N GLU A 12 -34.43 7.86 -40.79
CA GLU A 12 -34.44 7.28 -39.44
C GLU A 12 -35.06 5.87 -39.35
N MET A 13 -34.74 5.12 -38.27
CA MET A 13 -35.77 4.34 -37.57
C MET A 13 -35.37 3.97 -36.12
N GLN A 14 -36.28 4.32 -35.20
CA GLN A 14 -36.30 4.02 -33.76
C GLN A 14 -36.70 2.55 -33.48
N THR A 15 -36.34 2.01 -32.30
CA THR A 15 -36.97 0.80 -31.75
C THR A 15 -37.42 1.02 -30.30
N GLU A 16 -38.65 0.56 -30.03
CA GLU A 16 -39.46 0.75 -28.83
C GLU A 16 -39.18 -0.25 -27.69
N ARG A 17 -39.74 0.10 -26.52
CA ARG A 17 -39.81 -0.68 -25.27
C ARG A 17 -40.75 -1.90 -25.35
N SER A 18 -40.47 -2.96 -24.59
CA SER A 18 -41.46 -3.66 -23.75
C SER A 18 -40.84 -4.73 -22.83
N LYS A 19 -41.27 -4.76 -21.55
CA LYS A 19 -41.34 -5.93 -20.64
C LYS A 19 -42.78 -6.52 -20.75
N PRO A 20 -43.26 -7.59 -20.04
CA PRO A 20 -42.68 -8.47 -18.99
C PRO A 20 -43.04 -9.99 -19.08
N GLY A 21 -42.53 -10.81 -18.12
CA GLY A 21 -43.33 -11.86 -17.46
C GLY A 21 -42.93 -13.34 -17.63
N GLY A 22 -43.00 -14.10 -16.52
CA GLY A 22 -43.45 -15.50 -16.52
C GLY A 22 -42.50 -16.59 -16.00
N GLU A 23 -42.73 -17.04 -14.77
CA GLU A 23 -42.21 -18.27 -14.16
C GLU A 23 -42.66 -19.53 -14.92
N THR A 24 -41.91 -20.65 -14.84
CA THR A 24 -42.44 -21.96 -14.43
C THR A 24 -41.36 -23.05 -14.31
N THR A 25 -41.63 -23.94 -13.36
CA THR A 25 -40.94 -25.13 -12.89
C THR A 25 -40.99 -26.34 -13.84
N GLY A 26 -40.02 -27.26 -13.78
CA GLY A 26 -40.17 -28.61 -14.35
C GLY A 26 -38.99 -29.55 -14.10
N ARG A 27 -39.25 -30.68 -13.44
CA ARG A 27 -38.33 -31.76 -13.03
C ARG A 27 -38.10 -32.82 -14.13
N GLY A 28 -36.98 -33.56 -13.96
CA GLY A 28 -36.78 -34.95 -14.39
C GLY A 28 -35.96 -35.07 -15.67
N SER A 29 -35.09 -36.06 -15.91
CA SER A 29 -34.66 -37.29 -15.24
C SER A 29 -33.64 -37.92 -16.21
N GLY A 30 -32.56 -38.59 -15.77
CA GLY A 30 -31.74 -39.35 -16.73
C GLY A 30 -30.39 -39.86 -16.24
N VAL A 31 -30.41 -41.09 -15.76
CA VAL A 31 -29.34 -42.03 -15.35
C VAL A 31 -28.13 -42.17 -16.30
N ALA A 32 -26.91 -41.96 -15.77
CA ALA A 32 -25.66 -42.79 -15.76
C ALA A 32 -25.04 -43.41 -17.07
N PRO A 33 -23.86 -44.11 -17.03
CA PRO A 33 -22.48 -43.57 -17.02
C PRO A 33 -21.52 -44.28 -18.03
N ARG A 34 -20.19 -44.02 -17.89
CA ARG A 34 -18.98 -44.66 -18.51
C ARG A 34 -18.43 -43.92 -19.75
N LYS A 35 -17.12 -43.82 -20.03
CA LYS A 35 -15.96 -44.68 -19.75
C LYS A 35 -14.65 -43.88 -19.58
N GLU A 36 -13.80 -44.37 -18.69
CA GLU A 36 -12.35 -44.19 -18.71
C GLU A 36 -11.73 -44.90 -19.93
N CYS A 37 -10.67 -44.31 -20.51
CA CYS A 37 -9.65 -45.05 -21.26
C CYS A 37 -8.27 -44.52 -20.88
N ALA A 38 -7.41 -45.46 -20.49
CA ALA A 38 -6.02 -45.32 -20.09
C ALA A 38 -5.07 -45.33 -21.35
N PRO A 39 -3.74 -45.22 -21.17
CA PRO A 39 -2.82 -44.57 -22.11
C PRO A 39 -2.19 -45.50 -23.15
N VAL A 40 -1.62 -44.86 -24.19
CA VAL A 40 -0.79 -45.48 -25.23
C VAL A 40 0.67 -45.48 -24.78
N ALA A 41 1.31 -46.65 -24.88
CA ALA A 41 2.74 -46.86 -24.75
C ALA A 41 3.36 -46.99 -26.15
N GLU A 42 4.58 -46.47 -26.36
CA GLU A 42 5.52 -47.00 -27.35
C GLU A 42 6.98 -46.59 -27.04
N ASN A 43 7.75 -47.61 -26.66
CA ASN A 43 9.12 -48.00 -27.02
C ASN A 43 10.27 -46.98 -27.24
N HIS A 44 11.25 -47.13 -26.35
CA HIS A 44 12.69 -47.38 -26.57
C HIS A 44 13.45 -46.71 -27.73
N GLU A 45 14.45 -45.92 -27.35
CA GLU A 45 15.83 -46.09 -27.83
C GLU A 45 16.82 -45.71 -26.72
N GLY A 46 17.80 -46.57 -26.48
CA GLY A 46 18.78 -46.43 -25.41
C GLY A 46 20.05 -45.72 -25.86
N THR A 47 20.70 -45.01 -24.93
CA THR A 47 22.15 -44.86 -24.99
C THR A 47 22.70 -44.69 -23.57
N SER A 48 23.61 -45.59 -23.21
CA SER A 48 24.37 -45.62 -21.97
C SER A 48 25.20 -44.35 -21.75
N VAL A 49 25.44 -43.95 -20.50
CA VAL A 49 26.79 -43.65 -19.96
C VAL A 49 26.73 -43.49 -18.42
N LYS A 50 27.41 -44.44 -17.76
CA LYS A 50 28.25 -44.36 -16.53
C LYS A 50 27.75 -43.56 -15.32
N GLN A 51 27.40 -44.33 -14.29
CA GLN A 51 27.49 -43.96 -12.88
C GLN A 51 28.91 -43.48 -12.51
N ALA A 52 29.00 -42.33 -11.85
CA ALA A 52 30.16 -41.93 -11.08
C ALA A 52 29.71 -41.66 -9.64
N THR A 53 29.96 -42.63 -8.79
CA THR A 53 30.00 -42.49 -7.34
C THR A 53 31.16 -41.57 -6.97
N ASN A 54 30.88 -40.45 -6.28
CA ASN A 54 31.91 -39.69 -5.57
C ASN A 54 31.47 -39.45 -4.12
N THR A 55 31.94 -40.36 -3.27
CA THR A 55 32.22 -40.18 -1.85
C THR A 55 33.14 -38.98 -1.64
N ILE A 56 32.77 -38.07 -0.73
CA ILE A 56 33.67 -37.07 -0.13
C ILE A 56 33.69 -37.32 1.39
N PRO A 57 34.86 -37.25 2.06
CA PRO A 57 35.02 -37.68 3.45
C PRO A 57 34.60 -36.62 4.46
N ALA A 58 34.26 -37.10 5.65
CA ALA A 58 34.00 -36.32 6.85
C ALA A 58 35.27 -35.67 7.40
N GLU A 59 35.22 -34.39 7.75
CA GLU A 59 36.15 -33.78 8.70
C GLU A 59 35.44 -32.86 9.71
N VAL A 60 35.53 -33.30 10.96
CA VAL A 60 35.98 -32.56 12.16
C VAL A 60 35.25 -31.26 12.52
N THR A 61 34.35 -31.39 13.49
CA THR A 61 33.87 -30.35 14.38
C THR A 61 34.99 -29.89 15.33
N ASN A 62 35.19 -28.57 15.45
CA ASN A 62 35.97 -27.98 16.54
C ASN A 62 35.22 -26.76 17.11
N THR A 63 34.65 -26.94 18.30
CA THR A 63 34.10 -25.90 19.17
C THR A 63 35.08 -25.65 20.31
N PRO A 64 35.32 -24.38 20.74
CA PRO A 64 35.88 -24.11 22.04
C PRO A 64 34.80 -23.67 23.03
N ASN A 65 34.75 -24.41 24.14
CA ASN A 65 34.11 -24.04 25.40
C ASN A 65 34.65 -22.72 25.96
N LEU A 66 33.76 -21.92 26.56
CA LEU A 66 34.13 -20.99 27.63
C LEU A 66 33.23 -21.20 28.84
N VAL A 67 33.88 -21.68 29.89
CA VAL A 67 33.41 -21.83 31.27
C VAL A 67 33.49 -20.47 31.96
N ASN A 68 32.50 -20.11 32.79
CA ASN A 68 32.80 -19.44 34.06
C ASN A 68 31.71 -19.60 35.12
N ASN A 69 32.19 -19.98 36.30
CA ASN A 69 31.53 -20.13 37.59
C ASN A 69 31.08 -18.79 38.18
N CYS A 70 30.07 -18.79 39.06
CA CYS A 70 30.25 -18.39 40.46
C CYS A 70 29.00 -18.64 41.32
N ALA A 71 29.25 -19.00 42.58
CA ALA A 71 28.28 -19.43 43.58
C ALA A 71 28.38 -18.58 44.87
N LEU A 72 27.23 -18.46 45.55
CA LEU A 72 26.99 -18.41 47.02
C LEU A 72 27.14 -17.13 47.89
N ALA A 73 26.20 -17.10 48.87
CA ALA A 73 26.13 -16.46 50.20
C ALA A 73 25.72 -14.97 50.29
N GLY A 74 24.83 -14.50 51.19
CA GLY A 74 24.16 -15.07 52.36
C GLY A 74 24.30 -14.16 53.60
N SER A 75 23.22 -13.51 54.06
CA SER A 75 22.92 -12.98 55.43
C SER A 75 21.87 -11.86 55.31
N GLY A 76 20.81 -11.69 56.11
CA GLY A 76 20.41 -12.24 57.39
C GLY A 76 20.27 -11.10 58.42
N LYS A 77 19.07 -10.53 58.61
CA LYS A 77 18.59 -9.89 59.86
C LYS A 77 17.11 -9.43 59.79
N LYS A 78 16.35 -9.78 60.83
CA LYS A 78 15.00 -9.33 61.28
C LYS A 78 15.13 -9.06 62.80
N PRO A 79 14.12 -8.60 63.56
CA PRO A 79 12.88 -7.85 63.25
C PRO A 79 12.63 -6.69 64.27
N ARG A 80 11.48 -5.99 64.19
CA ARG A 80 10.74 -5.51 65.39
C ARG A 80 9.27 -5.20 65.08
N SER A 81 8.40 -5.68 65.96
CA SER A 81 6.94 -5.52 66.02
C SER A 81 6.56 -4.36 66.96
N ILE A 82 5.34 -3.82 66.82
CA ILE A 82 4.41 -3.40 67.90
C ILE A 82 3.02 -3.18 67.26
N ASN A 83 1.99 -3.45 68.07
CA ASN A 83 0.60 -3.76 67.76
C ASN A 83 -0.32 -2.50 67.99
N PRO A 84 -1.68 -2.61 67.98
CA PRO A 84 -2.65 -1.77 67.25
C PRO A 84 -3.41 -0.79 68.18
N TRP A 85 -4.54 -0.18 67.79
CA TRP A 85 -5.75 0.10 68.63
C TRP A 85 -6.81 0.94 67.86
N ASN A 86 -8.05 0.42 67.82
CA ASN A 86 -9.41 1.01 67.91
C ASN A 86 -9.74 2.39 67.31
N GLY A 87 -10.93 2.70 66.74
CA GLY A 87 -12.24 2.03 66.68
C GLY A 87 -13.38 3.07 66.81
N ARG A 88 -14.56 2.79 66.21
CA ARG A 88 -15.93 3.38 66.47
C ARG A 88 -16.18 4.85 66.02
N ALA A 89 -17.38 5.33 65.67
CA ALA A 89 -18.77 4.83 65.59
C ALA A 89 -19.72 5.93 65.04
N VAL A 90 -20.85 5.54 64.40
CA VAL A 90 -22.25 6.11 64.47
C VAL A 90 -22.47 7.58 63.99
N GLY A 91 -23.55 8.03 63.31
CA GLY A 91 -24.83 7.49 62.85
C GLY A 91 -25.75 8.63 62.32
N THR A 92 -26.84 8.22 61.62
CA THR A 92 -28.20 8.82 61.45
C THR A 92 -28.48 10.21 60.83
N ASP A 93 -29.34 10.14 59.79
CA ASP A 93 -30.55 10.92 59.44
C ASP A 93 -30.58 12.37 58.89
N ALA A 94 -31.13 12.43 57.66
CA ALA A 94 -32.18 13.30 57.09
C ALA A 94 -32.06 14.85 57.03
N GLY A 95 -32.25 15.39 55.81
CA GLY A 95 -33.07 16.61 55.60
C GLY A 95 -32.47 17.80 54.84
N THR A 96 -32.83 17.90 53.55
CA THR A 96 -33.09 19.12 52.74
C THR A 96 -31.98 20.11 52.27
N ASN A 97 -31.97 20.26 50.94
CA ASN A 97 -31.84 21.45 50.08
C ASN A 97 -30.49 22.12 49.73
N TYR A 98 -30.18 21.98 48.42
CA TYR A 98 -29.50 22.88 47.47
C TYR A 98 -28.13 23.49 47.84
N HIS A 99 -27.08 22.99 47.20
CA HIS A 99 -26.24 23.75 46.26
C HIS A 99 -25.30 22.79 45.50
N ALA A 100 -24.99 23.14 44.26
CA ALA A 100 -24.17 22.36 43.33
C ALA A 100 -22.71 22.23 43.81
N GLU A 101 -22.21 20.99 43.90
CA GLU A 101 -20.77 20.71 43.88
C GLU A 101 -20.48 19.41 43.13
N ASP A 102 -19.49 19.51 42.25
CA ASP A 102 -18.97 18.50 41.35
C ASP A 102 -18.31 17.33 42.10
N ALA A 103 -18.81 16.11 41.90
CA ALA A 103 -18.10 14.88 42.27
C ALA A 103 -17.26 14.39 41.07
N HIS A 104 -16.02 14.89 40.97
CA HIS A 104 -15.01 14.39 40.05
C HIS A 104 -14.44 13.04 40.50
N ASP A 105 -14.47 12.07 39.57
CA ASP A 105 -13.72 10.81 39.61
C ASP A 105 -12.20 11.06 39.79
N PRO A 106 -11.53 10.48 40.81
CA PRO A 106 -10.10 10.71 41.06
C PRO A 106 -9.15 10.14 39.99
N ARG A 107 -9.65 9.46 38.95
CA ARG A 107 -8.80 8.82 37.92
C ARG A 107 -8.58 9.66 36.67
N THR A 108 -9.12 10.87 36.59
CA THR A 108 -8.93 11.78 35.44
C THR A 108 -7.94 12.93 35.70
N GLY A 109 -7.34 13.02 36.89
CA GLY A 109 -6.44 14.11 37.29
C GLY A 109 -4.94 13.94 36.98
N LEU A 110 -4.48 12.80 36.47
CA LEU A 110 -3.04 12.50 36.34
C LEU A 110 -2.43 12.59 34.92
N MET A 111 -3.22 12.95 33.90
CA MET A 111 -2.72 13.10 32.51
C MET A 111 -2.80 14.54 31.96
N ALA A 112 -3.37 15.50 32.70
CA ALA A 112 -3.59 16.86 32.20
C ALA A 112 -2.56 17.92 32.67
N ASN A 113 -1.69 17.62 33.65
CA ASN A 113 -0.77 18.60 34.23
C ASN A 113 0.72 18.43 33.86
N SER A 114 1.06 17.49 32.96
CA SER A 114 2.46 17.19 32.62
C SER A 114 3.01 17.94 31.39
N THR A 115 2.17 18.57 30.55
CA THR A 115 2.62 19.26 29.32
C THR A 115 2.91 20.75 29.53
N GLY A 116 2.22 21.41 30.45
CA GLY A 116 2.42 22.83 30.77
C GLY A 116 3.70 23.11 31.59
N ALA A 117 3.98 22.27 32.59
CA ALA A 117 5.16 22.39 33.44
C ALA A 117 6.47 22.10 32.68
N LEU A 118 6.43 21.15 31.73
CA LEU A 118 7.58 20.80 30.90
C LEU A 118 7.93 21.91 29.89
N ARG A 119 6.92 22.56 29.29
CA ARG A 119 7.11 23.70 28.36
C ARG A 119 7.66 24.94 29.05
N LYS A 120 7.26 25.21 30.30
CA LYS A 120 7.80 26.32 31.10
C LYS A 120 9.26 26.07 31.47
N ARG A 121 9.59 24.86 31.93
CA ARG A 121 10.96 24.46 32.31
C ARG A 121 11.93 24.40 31.12
N MET A 122 11.50 23.98 29.93
CA MET A 122 12.34 24.04 28.72
C MET A 122 12.63 25.47 28.25
N LYS A 123 11.72 26.43 28.53
CA LYS A 123 11.96 27.86 28.27
C LYS A 123 12.98 28.45 29.23
N ASP A 124 12.95 28.04 30.49
CA ASP A 124 13.91 28.46 31.52
C ASP A 124 15.31 27.86 31.26
N TYR A 125 15.38 26.63 30.73
CA TYR A 125 16.62 25.95 30.34
C TYR A 125 17.40 26.65 29.19
N ARG A 126 16.72 27.40 28.31
CA ARG A 126 17.37 28.18 27.24
C ARG A 126 17.98 29.50 27.73
N ARG A 127 17.79 29.87 29.01
CA ARG A 127 18.23 31.15 29.59
C ARG A 127 19.35 31.04 30.65
N ALA A 128 19.75 29.84 31.07
CA ALA A 128 20.78 29.66 32.09
C ALA A 128 22.18 29.49 31.46
N GLY A 129 23.17 30.22 31.97
CA GLY A 129 24.57 30.17 31.52
C GLY A 129 25.33 28.93 32.05
N ASN A 130 26.49 28.66 31.43
CA ASN A 130 27.34 27.45 31.49
C ASN A 130 27.74 26.88 32.88
N GLY A 131 27.30 27.44 34.01
CA GLY A 131 27.59 26.92 35.35
C GLY A 131 26.64 25.83 35.87
N ASP A 132 25.49 25.62 35.21
CA ASP A 132 24.40 24.75 35.72
C ASP A 132 24.27 23.40 34.98
N GLN A 133 25.25 23.06 34.12
CA GLN A 133 25.20 21.82 33.33
C GLN A 133 25.55 20.57 34.15
N GLU A 134 26.42 20.65 35.16
CA GLU A 134 26.73 19.49 36.01
C GLU A 134 25.58 19.11 36.95
N GLN A 135 24.83 20.10 37.44
CA GLN A 135 23.66 19.87 38.30
C GLN A 135 22.48 19.29 37.49
N ALA A 136 22.29 19.75 36.26
CA ALA A 136 21.32 19.19 35.32
C ALA A 136 21.68 17.76 34.84
N VAL A 137 22.97 17.45 34.63
CA VAL A 137 23.42 16.08 34.29
C VAL A 137 23.28 15.14 35.49
N ALA A 138 23.50 15.62 36.72
CA ALA A 138 23.27 14.86 37.93
C ALA A 138 21.77 14.57 38.16
N GLU A 139 20.88 15.53 37.90
CA GLU A 139 19.42 15.32 37.95
C GLU A 139 18.89 14.46 36.81
N ALA A 140 19.44 14.59 35.59
CA ALA A 140 19.09 13.73 34.45
C ALA A 140 19.51 12.28 34.67
N LYS A 141 20.67 12.04 35.31
CA LYS A 141 21.08 10.68 35.76
C LYS A 141 20.15 10.14 36.85
N ARG A 142 19.59 11.01 37.69
CA ARG A 142 18.57 10.65 38.69
C ARG A 142 17.24 10.27 38.06
N TYR A 143 16.86 10.90 36.95
CA TYR A 143 15.68 10.56 36.14
C TYR A 143 15.88 9.34 35.23
N ALA A 144 17.11 9.06 34.77
CA ALA A 144 17.43 7.86 33.99
C ALA A 144 17.29 6.55 34.79
N GLY A 145 17.31 6.62 36.12
CA GLY A 145 16.99 5.48 37.01
C GLY A 145 15.52 5.05 37.00
N TRP A 146 14.63 5.80 36.36
CA TRP A 146 13.19 5.50 36.26
C TRP A 146 12.77 4.83 34.94
N LEU A 147 13.71 4.53 34.03
CA LEU A 147 13.44 3.92 32.72
C LEU A 147 13.70 2.40 32.66
N GLN A 148 13.82 1.72 33.79
CA GLN A 148 13.61 0.28 33.84
C GLN A 148 12.20 0.01 34.37
N PRO A 149 11.32 -0.68 33.62
CA PRO A 149 10.06 -1.11 34.21
C PRO A 149 10.39 -2.01 35.41
N PRO A 150 9.73 -1.86 36.57
CA PRO A 150 9.86 -2.85 37.61
C PRO A 150 9.35 -4.18 37.04
N VAL A 151 10.19 -5.21 37.11
CA VAL A 151 9.69 -6.59 37.08
C VAL A 151 8.66 -6.67 38.21
N PRO A 152 7.39 -7.02 37.95
CA PRO A 152 6.40 -7.00 39.01
C PRO A 152 6.76 -8.07 40.04
N GLU A 153 7.20 -7.64 41.22
CA GLU A 153 7.07 -8.46 42.42
C GLU A 153 5.57 -8.76 42.59
N VAL A 154 5.26 -10.05 42.62
CA VAL A 154 3.90 -10.55 42.85
C VAL A 154 3.47 -10.14 44.26
N VAL A 155 2.88 -8.95 44.39
CA VAL A 155 2.14 -8.57 45.57
C VAL A 155 0.80 -9.30 45.49
N ALA A 156 0.67 -10.33 46.32
CA ALA A 156 -0.58 -11.03 46.54
C ALA A 156 -1.67 -10.02 46.91
N VAL A 157 -2.61 -9.81 46.00
CA VAL A 157 -3.87 -9.15 46.31
C VAL A 157 -4.63 -10.11 47.22
N ASN A 158 -4.74 -9.74 48.51
CA ASN A 158 -5.72 -10.33 49.40
C ASN A 158 -7.12 -9.93 48.90
N ILE A 159 -7.67 -10.73 47.99
CA ILE A 159 -9.10 -10.74 47.70
C ILE A 159 -9.76 -11.35 48.93
N THR A 160 -10.21 -10.52 49.86
CA THR A 160 -11.08 -10.94 50.95
C THR A 160 -12.46 -11.30 50.39
N ASN A 161 -12.72 -12.60 50.30
CA ASN A 161 -13.96 -13.29 50.69
C ASN A 161 -15.34 -12.65 50.40
N GLU A 162 -15.65 -12.27 49.16
CA GLU A 162 -17.07 -12.03 48.77
C GLU A 162 -17.50 -12.65 47.43
N LEU A 163 -16.77 -13.65 46.92
CA LEU A 163 -17.22 -14.45 45.76
C LEU A 163 -17.33 -15.96 46.03
N TYR A 164 -17.34 -16.36 47.30
CA TYR A 164 -17.77 -17.70 47.69
C TYR A 164 -19.27 -17.72 48.01
N ALA A 165 -20.10 -17.47 46.99
CA ALA A 165 -21.38 -18.17 46.95
C ALA A 165 -21.03 -19.65 46.88
N SER A 166 -21.35 -20.40 47.93
CA SER A 166 -21.02 -21.81 48.14
C SER A 166 -20.91 -22.60 46.83
N ASP A 167 -19.67 -22.86 46.39
CA ASP A 167 -19.44 -23.68 45.22
C ASP A 167 -19.88 -25.10 45.58
N LYS A 168 -21.09 -25.47 45.12
CA LYS A 168 -21.66 -26.81 45.30
C LYS A 168 -20.81 -27.91 44.63
N ARG A 169 -19.75 -27.56 43.88
CA ARG A 169 -18.75 -28.52 43.36
C ARG A 169 -17.66 -28.88 44.38
N SER A 170 -17.44 -28.06 45.41
CA SER A 170 -16.45 -28.34 46.47
C SER A 170 -16.82 -29.50 47.39
N GLN A 171 -18.11 -29.89 47.43
CA GLN A 171 -18.58 -31.06 48.18
C GLN A 171 -18.62 -32.35 47.36
N THR A 172 -18.53 -32.27 46.04
CA THR A 172 -18.39 -33.45 45.19
C THR A 172 -16.92 -33.63 44.82
N SER A 173 -16.20 -34.35 45.70
CA SER A 173 -15.13 -35.31 45.35
C SER A 173 -13.73 -35.13 45.96
N SER A 174 -13.63 -34.91 47.28
CA SER A 174 -12.43 -35.37 48.00
C SER A 174 -12.11 -36.86 47.72
N ALA A 175 -13.15 -37.67 47.46
CA ALA A 175 -13.04 -39.08 47.05
C ALA A 175 -12.58 -39.32 45.59
N ASN A 176 -12.86 -38.41 44.62
CA ASN A 176 -12.35 -38.57 43.23
C ASN A 176 -10.96 -37.95 43.06
N GLY A 177 -10.60 -36.94 43.87
CA GLY A 177 -9.24 -36.39 43.92
C GLY A 177 -8.22 -37.37 44.49
N ALA A 178 -8.62 -38.22 45.44
CA ALA A 178 -7.76 -39.21 46.10
C ALA A 178 -7.47 -40.48 45.26
N LYS A 179 -8.28 -40.78 44.23
CA LYS A 179 -8.10 -41.94 43.32
C LYS A 179 -7.38 -41.61 42.00
N GLY A 180 -6.68 -40.48 41.95
CA GLY A 180 -6.00 -40.01 40.75
C GLY A 180 -6.94 -39.22 39.86
N GLY A 181 -6.94 -37.90 40.02
CA GLY A 181 -7.50 -37.02 39.00
C GLY A 181 -6.90 -37.34 37.63
N ARG A 182 -7.69 -37.15 36.57
CA ARG A 182 -7.27 -37.38 35.19
C ARG A 182 -5.88 -36.74 34.97
N PRO A 183 -4.88 -37.47 34.44
CA PRO A 183 -3.53 -36.95 34.31
C PRO A 183 -3.56 -35.59 33.62
N LYS A 184 -2.89 -34.60 34.21
CA LYS A 184 -2.76 -33.27 33.60
C LYS A 184 -2.12 -33.46 32.23
N ILE A 185 -2.89 -33.22 31.18
CA ILE A 185 -2.38 -33.23 29.81
C ILE A 185 -1.38 -32.07 29.73
N ASN A 186 -0.11 -32.39 29.44
CA ASN A 186 0.91 -31.37 29.26
C ASN A 186 0.78 -30.79 27.85
N VAL A 187 -0.03 -29.72 27.74
CA VAL A 187 -0.31 -29.05 26.45
C VAL A 187 0.96 -28.55 25.78
N LEU A 188 1.97 -28.11 26.54
CA LEU A 188 3.24 -27.65 25.99
C LEU A 188 4.03 -28.77 25.32
N ALA A 189 4.07 -29.95 25.94
CA ALA A 189 4.72 -31.12 25.35
C ALA A 189 3.99 -31.58 24.06
N LEU A 190 2.67 -31.49 24.02
CA LEU A 190 1.89 -31.79 22.82
C LEU A 190 2.09 -30.74 21.72
N LEU A 191 2.27 -29.47 22.09
CA LEU A 191 2.63 -28.40 21.16
C LEU A 191 3.99 -28.69 20.52
N GLU A 192 4.97 -29.12 21.31
CA GLU A 192 6.30 -29.49 20.81
C GLU A 192 6.24 -30.70 19.86
N SER A 193 5.47 -31.75 20.20
CA SER A 193 5.30 -32.88 19.28
C SER A 193 4.54 -32.51 18.00
N PHE A 194 3.60 -31.58 18.09
CA PHE A 194 2.86 -31.08 16.93
C PHE A 194 3.77 -30.26 16.00
N THR A 195 4.57 -29.35 16.55
CA THR A 195 5.56 -28.59 15.78
C THR A 195 6.56 -29.51 15.11
N ALA A 196 7.09 -30.51 15.83
CA ALA A 196 7.98 -31.52 15.25
C ALA A 196 7.31 -32.34 14.14
N THR A 197 6.00 -32.60 14.24
CA THR A 197 5.24 -33.29 13.18
C THR A 197 5.11 -32.43 11.92
N LEU A 198 4.94 -31.11 12.07
CA LEU A 198 4.91 -30.18 10.94
C LEU A 198 6.30 -30.08 10.30
N GLU A 199 7.35 -29.91 11.11
CA GLU A 199 8.73 -29.82 10.64
C GLU A 199 9.18 -31.08 9.89
N ALA A 200 8.80 -32.26 10.38
CA ALA A 200 9.06 -33.53 9.70
C ALA A 200 8.39 -33.65 8.32
N ARG A 201 7.36 -32.84 8.05
CA ARG A 201 6.68 -32.72 6.74
C ARG A 201 7.19 -31.54 5.91
N GLY A 202 8.19 -30.80 6.40
CA GLY A 202 8.64 -29.55 5.79
C GLY A 202 7.60 -28.41 5.89
N GLU A 203 6.68 -28.49 6.85
CA GLU A 203 5.64 -27.50 7.09
C GLU A 203 6.01 -26.57 8.25
N CYS A 204 5.60 -25.30 8.19
CA CYS A 204 5.77 -24.34 9.29
C CYS A 204 4.52 -23.47 9.44
N LEU A 205 4.01 -23.33 10.66
CA LEU A 205 2.82 -22.56 10.95
C LEU A 205 3.20 -21.17 11.48
N ARG A 206 2.53 -20.13 10.98
CA ARG A 206 2.66 -18.74 11.42
C ARG A 206 1.30 -18.12 11.66
N TYR A 207 1.23 -17.18 12.61
CA TYR A 207 0.04 -16.39 12.90
C TYR A 207 0.36 -14.92 12.73
N TRP A 208 -0.37 -14.24 11.84
CA TRP A 208 -0.15 -12.84 11.52
C TRP A 208 -1.47 -12.13 11.24
N ARG A 209 -1.72 -11.00 11.91
CA ARG A 209 -2.89 -10.12 11.70
C ARG A 209 -4.25 -10.85 11.69
N ASP A 210 -4.47 -11.68 12.70
CA ASP A 210 -5.67 -12.50 12.91
C ASP A 210 -5.87 -13.66 11.93
N THR A 211 -4.81 -14.04 11.21
CA THR A 211 -4.86 -15.07 10.17
C THR A 211 -3.71 -16.06 10.36
N TRP A 212 -3.99 -17.35 10.15
CA TRP A 212 -2.96 -18.39 10.13
C TRP A 212 -2.38 -18.56 8.73
N TYR A 213 -1.11 -18.92 8.68
CA TYR A 213 -0.38 -19.18 7.46
C TYR A 213 0.41 -20.47 7.61
N LEU A 214 0.36 -21.31 6.58
CA LEU A 214 1.11 -22.55 6.52
C LEU A 214 2.15 -22.45 5.41
N TYR A 215 3.41 -22.58 5.80
CA TYR A 215 4.50 -22.83 4.87
C TYR A 215 4.41 -24.26 4.38
N ARG A 216 4.44 -24.43 3.06
CA ARG A 216 4.58 -25.73 2.41
C ARG A 216 5.13 -25.48 1.00
N GLU A 217 6.02 -26.38 0.54
CA GLU A 217 6.53 -26.36 -0.84
C GLU A 217 7.13 -24.99 -1.23
N GLY A 218 7.79 -24.31 -0.29
CA GLY A 218 8.52 -23.06 -0.57
C GLY A 218 7.78 -21.76 -0.22
N VAL A 219 6.48 -21.78 0.07
CA VAL A 219 5.66 -20.57 0.24
C VAL A 219 4.66 -20.68 1.39
N TYR A 220 4.29 -19.55 1.99
CA TYR A 220 3.16 -19.47 2.92
C TYR A 220 1.83 -19.28 2.21
N ALA A 221 0.85 -20.13 2.51
CA ALA A 221 -0.54 -19.95 2.12
C ALA A 221 -1.40 -19.61 3.34
N GLU A 222 -2.45 -18.79 3.15
CA GLU A 222 -3.44 -18.51 4.19
C GLU A 222 -4.19 -19.79 4.56
N LEU A 223 -4.43 -19.97 5.86
CA LEU A 223 -5.10 -21.13 6.43
C LEU A 223 -6.20 -20.64 7.38
N LYS A 224 -7.39 -21.26 7.33
CA LYS A 224 -8.50 -20.89 8.21
C LYS A 224 -8.32 -21.54 9.58
N ASP A 225 -8.90 -20.93 10.61
CA ASP A 225 -8.91 -21.49 11.97
C ASP A 225 -9.41 -22.94 12.01
N VAL A 226 -10.42 -23.28 11.19
CA VAL A 226 -10.97 -24.64 11.11
C VAL A 226 -9.93 -25.64 10.62
N ASP A 227 -9.15 -25.30 9.60
CA ASP A 227 -8.13 -26.20 9.04
C ASP A 227 -6.98 -26.41 10.05
N VAL A 228 -6.63 -25.37 10.82
CA VAL A 228 -5.66 -25.48 11.93
C VAL A 228 -6.21 -26.41 13.02
N GLN A 229 -7.49 -26.25 13.38
CA GLN A 229 -8.15 -27.11 14.37
C GLN A 229 -8.17 -28.57 13.91
N GLU A 230 -8.48 -28.85 12.65
CA GLU A 230 -8.47 -30.21 12.09
C GLU A 230 -7.08 -30.85 12.15
N ARG A 231 -6.03 -30.09 11.85
CA ARG A 231 -4.63 -30.54 11.97
C ARG A 231 -4.27 -30.88 13.42
N ILE A 232 -4.68 -30.03 14.38
CA ILE A 232 -4.47 -30.29 15.81
C ILE A 232 -5.24 -31.54 16.24
N VAL A 233 -6.52 -31.67 15.86
CA VAL A 233 -7.36 -32.84 16.17
C VAL A 233 -6.72 -34.13 15.62
N SER A 234 -6.26 -34.10 14.38
CA SER A 234 -5.57 -35.22 13.73
C SER A 234 -4.29 -35.63 14.48
N HIS A 235 -3.48 -34.65 14.90
CA HIS A 235 -2.29 -34.90 15.70
C HIS A 235 -2.62 -35.49 17.09
N LEU A 236 -3.63 -34.96 17.78
CA LEU A 236 -4.05 -35.50 19.08
C LEU A 236 -4.53 -36.94 18.95
N HIS A 237 -5.32 -37.26 17.92
CA HIS A 237 -5.78 -38.62 17.67
C HIS A 237 -4.62 -39.59 17.37
N SER A 238 -3.58 -39.15 16.64
CA SER A 238 -2.41 -40.00 16.38
C SER A 238 -1.61 -40.32 17.66
N GLN A 239 -1.70 -39.47 18.68
CA GLN A 239 -1.13 -39.70 20.02
C GLN A 239 -2.10 -40.46 20.95
N GLY A 240 -3.24 -40.95 20.46
CA GLY A 240 -4.25 -41.63 21.27
C GLY A 240 -5.04 -40.71 22.21
N ILE A 241 -4.98 -39.39 21.99
CA ILE A 241 -5.62 -38.37 22.82
C ILE A 241 -6.94 -37.95 22.19
N GLN A 242 -8.03 -38.05 22.95
CA GLN A 242 -9.34 -37.58 22.51
C GLN A 242 -9.36 -36.04 22.38
N ALA A 243 -9.57 -35.54 21.16
CA ALA A 243 -9.59 -34.10 20.88
C ALA A 243 -10.92 -33.46 21.31
N ARG A 244 -10.95 -32.87 22.50
CA ARG A 244 -12.08 -32.07 22.99
C ARG A 244 -11.95 -30.63 22.52
N GLN A 245 -13.06 -29.96 22.21
CA GLN A 245 -13.04 -28.55 21.76
C GLN A 245 -12.29 -27.61 22.73
N THR A 246 -12.41 -27.82 24.04
CA THR A 246 -11.68 -27.03 25.03
C THR A 246 -10.18 -27.22 24.93
N LEU A 247 -9.71 -28.46 24.74
CA LEU A 247 -8.30 -28.78 24.58
C LEU A 247 -7.74 -28.20 23.28
N VAL A 248 -8.49 -28.27 22.17
CA VAL A 248 -8.07 -27.69 20.88
C VAL A 248 -7.95 -26.16 20.99
N LYS A 249 -8.89 -25.49 21.66
CA LYS A 249 -8.81 -24.04 21.90
C LYS A 249 -7.62 -23.67 22.78
N GLU A 250 -7.40 -24.42 23.85
CA GLU A 250 -6.23 -24.26 24.73
C GLU A 250 -4.93 -24.47 23.95
N PHE A 251 -4.88 -25.45 23.05
CA PHE A 251 -3.75 -25.72 22.18
C PHE A 251 -3.43 -24.52 21.27
N MET A 252 -4.44 -23.99 20.57
CA MET A 252 -4.26 -22.80 19.73
C MET A 252 -3.77 -21.61 20.54
N LEU A 253 -4.40 -21.31 21.69
CA LEU A 253 -4.03 -20.19 22.56
C LEU A 253 -2.59 -20.29 23.08
N ASN A 254 -2.17 -21.47 23.53
CA ASN A 254 -0.82 -21.68 24.05
C ASN A 254 0.24 -21.79 22.94
N GLY A 255 -0.16 -22.16 21.72
CA GLY A 255 0.73 -22.22 20.55
C GLY A 255 0.99 -20.85 19.91
N LEU A 256 0.09 -19.88 20.08
CA LEU A 256 0.19 -18.54 19.47
C LEU A 256 1.57 -17.89 19.65
N PRO A 257 2.19 -17.82 20.86
CA PRO A 257 3.49 -17.17 21.03
C PRO A 257 4.62 -17.77 20.19
N ARG A 258 4.55 -19.07 19.85
CA ARG A 258 5.58 -19.74 19.04
C ARG A 258 5.42 -19.46 17.53
N HIS A 259 4.19 -19.22 17.09
CA HIS A 259 3.86 -19.02 15.69
C HIS A 259 3.66 -17.54 15.32
N LEU A 260 3.62 -16.64 16.30
CA LEU A 260 3.33 -15.23 16.11
C LEU A 260 4.40 -14.55 15.25
N VAL A 261 3.94 -13.89 14.18
CA VAL A 261 4.69 -12.86 13.47
C VAL A 261 4.21 -11.51 14.00
N PRO A 262 5.10 -10.64 14.49
CA PRO A 262 4.71 -9.31 14.96
C PRO A 262 3.89 -8.54 13.92
N SER A 263 2.75 -7.98 14.34
CA SER A 263 1.76 -7.38 13.42
C SER A 263 2.26 -6.13 12.68
N HIS A 264 3.31 -5.49 13.19
CA HIS A 264 3.94 -4.32 12.57
C HIS A 264 4.89 -4.68 11.41
N LEU A 265 5.36 -5.93 11.33
CA LEU A 265 6.17 -6.38 10.20
C LEU A 265 5.28 -6.52 8.95
N GLN A 266 5.81 -6.10 7.81
CA GLN A 266 5.17 -6.27 6.50
C GLN A 266 5.81 -7.44 5.76
N LYS A 267 5.04 -8.15 4.95
CA LYS A 267 5.57 -9.21 4.09
C LYS A 267 6.24 -8.59 2.85
N PRO A 268 7.30 -9.20 2.32
CA PRO A 268 8.10 -10.27 2.93
C PRO A 268 8.92 -9.77 4.14
N CYS A 269 9.07 -10.61 5.17
CA CYS A 269 9.93 -10.30 6.33
C CYS A 269 10.60 -11.54 6.93
N TRP A 270 11.59 -11.29 7.79
CA TRP A 270 12.24 -12.30 8.63
C TRP A 270 11.67 -12.26 10.05
N PRO A 271 10.68 -13.09 10.44
CA PRO A 271 9.99 -12.94 11.71
C PRO A 271 10.91 -13.09 12.94
N ALA A 272 11.93 -13.95 12.83
CA ALA A 272 12.86 -14.24 13.92
C ALA A 272 13.78 -13.05 14.24
N THR A 273 14.24 -12.32 13.22
CA THR A 273 15.17 -11.19 13.39
C THR A 273 14.48 -9.84 13.35
N GLY A 274 13.25 -9.77 12.82
CA GLY A 274 12.55 -8.52 12.52
C GLY A 274 13.21 -7.70 11.40
N LYS A 275 14.23 -8.24 10.72
CA LYS A 275 14.89 -7.56 9.61
C LYS A 275 13.94 -7.43 8.43
N ASP A 276 14.09 -6.31 7.71
CA ASP A 276 13.40 -6.09 6.46
C ASP A 276 13.80 -7.16 5.42
N ALA A 277 12.80 -7.70 4.71
CA ALA A 277 13.04 -8.63 3.61
C ALA A 277 12.43 -8.13 2.30
N SER A 278 12.05 -6.85 2.23
CA SER A 278 11.38 -6.24 1.07
C SER A 278 12.13 -6.39 -0.26
N GLY A 279 13.46 -6.54 -0.23
CA GLY A 279 14.27 -6.84 -1.42
C GLY A 279 14.19 -8.28 -1.92
N TRP A 280 13.66 -9.21 -1.12
CA TRP A 280 13.57 -10.64 -1.43
C TRP A 280 12.29 -10.96 -2.19
N THR A 281 12.42 -11.84 -3.18
CA THR A 281 11.32 -12.34 -4.00
C THR A 281 11.44 -13.85 -4.15
N LEU A 282 10.35 -14.58 -3.88
CA LEU A 282 10.31 -16.02 -4.10
C LEU A 282 10.04 -16.30 -5.57
N MET A 283 10.83 -17.19 -6.16
CA MET A 283 10.66 -17.76 -7.48
C MET A 283 10.50 -19.27 -7.37
N GLN A 284 10.13 -19.95 -8.46
CA GLN A 284 9.83 -21.40 -8.43
C GLN A 284 10.95 -22.28 -7.88
N ASN A 285 12.21 -21.88 -8.05
CA ASN A 285 13.39 -22.65 -7.65
C ASN A 285 14.14 -22.07 -6.45
N MET A 286 14.03 -20.75 -6.18
CA MET A 286 14.81 -20.08 -5.14
C MET A 286 14.23 -18.72 -4.73
N CYS A 287 14.73 -18.17 -3.63
CA CYS A 287 14.52 -16.77 -3.27
C CYS A 287 15.65 -15.92 -3.83
N VAL A 288 15.32 -14.79 -4.46
CA VAL A 288 16.30 -13.86 -5.04
C VAL A 288 16.13 -12.49 -4.43
N ASN A 289 17.24 -11.85 -4.05
CA ASN A 289 17.26 -10.44 -3.66
C ASN A 289 17.58 -9.58 -4.88
N ALA A 290 16.55 -8.97 -5.48
CA ALA A 290 16.69 -8.21 -6.73
C ALA A 290 17.54 -6.94 -6.55
N TYR A 291 17.48 -6.32 -5.36
CA TYR A 291 18.29 -5.15 -5.02
C TYR A 291 19.78 -5.51 -4.95
N ASN A 292 20.13 -6.55 -4.18
CA ASN A 292 21.52 -7.00 -4.04
C ASN A 292 22.08 -7.47 -5.38
N LEU A 293 21.29 -8.21 -6.16
CA LEU A 293 21.70 -8.64 -7.49
C LEU A 293 21.99 -7.44 -8.41
N ALA A 294 21.14 -6.41 -8.40
CA ALA A 294 21.38 -5.17 -9.14
C ALA A 294 22.59 -4.39 -8.61
N ALA A 295 22.82 -4.35 -7.30
CA ALA A 295 23.98 -3.71 -6.69
C ALA A 295 25.29 -4.41 -7.11
N CYS A 296 25.34 -5.75 -7.11
CA CYS A 296 26.52 -6.48 -7.58
C CYS A 296 26.83 -6.17 -9.05
N LEU A 297 25.81 -6.10 -9.91
CA LEU A 297 25.98 -5.69 -11.32
C LEU A 297 26.46 -4.25 -11.48
N THR A 298 26.10 -3.37 -10.54
CA THR A 298 26.50 -1.95 -10.52
C THR A 298 28.00 -1.83 -10.31
N ASP A 299 28.53 -2.58 -9.35
CA ASP A 299 29.93 -2.57 -8.92
C ASP A 299 30.80 -3.59 -9.67
N LYS A 300 30.20 -4.31 -10.63
CA LYS A 300 30.82 -5.41 -11.39
C LYS A 300 31.40 -6.50 -10.48
N THR A 301 30.80 -6.69 -9.31
CA THR A 301 31.16 -7.77 -8.39
C THR A 301 30.38 -9.02 -8.75
N VAL A 302 30.96 -10.18 -8.39
CA VAL A 302 30.21 -11.45 -8.45
C VAL A 302 29.05 -11.35 -7.45
N PRO A 303 27.84 -11.81 -7.80
CA PRO A 303 26.75 -11.92 -6.85
C PRO A 303 27.21 -12.72 -5.62
N ASP A 304 27.10 -12.11 -4.44
CA ASP A 304 27.40 -12.78 -3.17
C ASP A 304 26.28 -13.77 -2.80
N ASP A 305 26.52 -14.62 -1.80
CA ASP A 305 25.53 -15.57 -1.26
C ASP A 305 24.23 -14.85 -0.79
N ASP A 306 24.33 -13.57 -0.46
CA ASP A 306 23.20 -12.70 -0.10
C ASP A 306 22.31 -12.25 -1.29
N CYS A 307 22.62 -12.68 -2.52
CA CYS A 307 21.76 -12.43 -3.69
C CYS A 307 20.70 -13.51 -3.90
N GLY A 308 20.89 -14.70 -3.35
CA GLY A 308 19.98 -15.81 -3.58
C GLY A 308 20.11 -16.92 -2.54
N MET A 309 18.99 -17.49 -2.13
CA MET A 309 18.97 -18.58 -1.17
C MET A 309 17.88 -19.61 -1.51
N ALA A 310 18.01 -20.82 -0.95
CA ALA A 310 16.94 -21.81 -1.02
C ALA A 310 15.66 -21.29 -0.33
N PRO A 311 14.46 -21.67 -0.79
CA PRO A 311 13.22 -21.35 -0.08
C PRO A 311 13.28 -21.86 1.36
N THR A 312 12.93 -21.01 2.31
CA THR A 312 13.00 -21.31 3.74
C THR A 312 11.75 -20.83 4.47
N PRO A 313 11.26 -21.57 5.49
CA PRO A 313 10.18 -21.10 6.35
C PRO A 313 10.56 -19.89 7.20
N GLU A 314 11.84 -19.51 7.24
CA GLU A 314 12.28 -18.27 7.90
C GLU A 314 11.86 -17.00 7.15
N LEU A 315 11.70 -17.08 5.82
CA LEU A 315 11.20 -15.97 5.01
C LEU A 315 9.68 -16.01 4.97
N PHE A 316 9.03 -15.11 5.70
CA PHE A 316 7.58 -15.01 5.69
C PHE A 316 7.10 -14.21 4.47
N SER A 317 6.83 -14.92 3.39
CA SER A 317 6.23 -14.39 2.16
C SER A 317 5.08 -15.27 1.69
N THR A 318 4.04 -14.66 1.13
CA THR A 318 2.92 -15.36 0.51
C THR A 318 2.96 -15.34 -1.01
N ALA A 319 3.77 -14.46 -1.61
CA ALA A 319 3.84 -14.30 -3.05
C ALA A 319 5.02 -15.05 -3.64
N VAL A 320 4.77 -15.78 -4.74
CA VAL A 320 5.76 -16.51 -5.55
C VAL A 320 5.60 -16.12 -7.01
N LEU A 321 6.71 -15.83 -7.68
CA LEU A 321 6.71 -15.59 -9.11
C LEU A 321 6.52 -16.90 -9.89
N PRO A 322 5.75 -16.88 -11.00
CA PRO A 322 5.38 -18.09 -11.73
C PRO A 322 6.52 -18.64 -12.64
N PHE A 323 7.75 -18.20 -12.44
CA PHE A 323 8.91 -18.60 -13.24
C PHE A 323 10.13 -18.80 -12.33
N ALA A 324 11.13 -19.54 -12.83
CA ALA A 324 12.38 -19.80 -12.13
C ALA A 324 13.41 -18.68 -12.37
N PHE A 325 14.31 -18.47 -11.41
CA PHE A 325 15.50 -17.67 -11.66
C PHE A 325 16.51 -18.45 -12.51
N GLU A 326 16.87 -17.91 -13.66
CA GLU A 326 17.86 -18.48 -14.56
C GLU A 326 18.89 -17.41 -14.96
N PRO A 327 20.10 -17.41 -14.36
CA PRO A 327 21.11 -16.36 -14.60
C PRO A 327 21.48 -16.16 -16.08
N GLY A 328 21.39 -17.23 -16.88
CA GLY A 328 21.73 -17.22 -18.31
C GLY A 328 20.55 -16.98 -19.26
N ALA A 329 19.32 -16.85 -18.74
CA ALA A 329 18.14 -16.70 -19.58
C ALA A 329 18.16 -15.40 -20.38
N LYS A 330 17.67 -15.48 -21.61
CA LYS A 330 17.60 -14.38 -22.57
C LYS A 330 16.13 -14.12 -22.95
N ALA A 331 15.84 -12.92 -23.43
CA ALA A 331 14.50 -12.55 -23.89
C ALA A 331 14.55 -11.83 -25.26
N PRO A 332 14.98 -12.52 -26.34
CA PRO A 332 15.08 -11.91 -27.67
C PRO A 332 13.73 -11.46 -28.24
N ARG A 333 12.64 -12.21 -28.01
CA ARG A 333 11.32 -11.84 -28.51
C ARG A 333 10.79 -10.60 -27.79
N PHE A 334 11.05 -10.49 -26.50
CA PHE A 334 10.72 -9.31 -25.69
C PHE A 334 11.48 -8.06 -26.15
N LEU A 335 12.79 -8.17 -26.41
CA LEU A 335 13.58 -7.05 -26.93
C LEU A 335 13.06 -6.58 -28.29
N LYS A 336 12.74 -7.52 -29.18
CA LYS A 336 12.11 -7.21 -30.48
C LYS A 336 10.75 -6.53 -30.30
N TYR A 337 9.91 -7.01 -29.39
CA TYR A 337 8.64 -6.37 -29.04
C TYR A 337 8.85 -4.92 -28.57
N LEU A 338 9.82 -4.67 -27.68
CA LEU A 338 10.13 -3.32 -27.20
C LEU A 338 10.55 -2.38 -28.34
N GLU A 339 11.36 -2.87 -29.29
CA GLU A 339 11.75 -2.11 -30.48
C GLU A 339 10.56 -1.82 -31.41
N GLU A 340 9.64 -2.78 -31.55
CA GLU A 340 8.44 -2.62 -32.38
C GLU A 340 7.46 -1.59 -31.83
N VAL A 341 7.24 -1.57 -30.50
CA VAL A 341 6.27 -0.65 -29.85
C VAL A 341 6.88 0.70 -29.51
N GLN A 342 8.21 0.75 -29.33
CA GLN A 342 8.91 1.95 -28.92
C GLN A 342 10.24 2.12 -29.69
N PRO A 343 10.25 2.86 -30.80
CA PRO A 343 11.44 3.08 -31.62
C PRO A 343 12.50 3.96 -30.94
N ASP A 344 12.11 4.79 -29.96
CA ASP A 344 13.05 5.63 -29.21
C ASP A 344 13.82 4.80 -28.16
N PRO A 345 15.15 4.65 -28.27
CA PRO A 345 15.96 3.90 -27.32
C PRO A 345 15.92 4.47 -25.89
N ALA A 346 15.77 5.79 -25.72
CA ALA A 346 15.69 6.41 -24.40
C ALA A 346 14.38 6.03 -23.69
N ILE A 347 13.26 5.97 -24.43
CA ILE A 347 11.98 5.52 -23.87
C ILE A 347 12.00 4.02 -23.61
N ARG A 348 12.65 3.20 -24.46
CA ARG A 348 12.87 1.77 -24.17
C ARG A 348 13.63 1.56 -22.87
N GLU A 349 14.72 2.30 -22.69
CA GLU A 349 15.51 2.24 -21.45
C GLU A 349 14.67 2.66 -20.23
N GLN A 350 13.84 3.70 -20.37
CA GLN A 350 12.92 4.13 -19.32
C GLN A 350 11.89 3.05 -18.94
N LEU A 351 11.33 2.33 -19.92
CA LEU A 351 10.45 1.18 -19.70
C LEU A 351 11.16 0.04 -18.96
N LEU A 352 12.42 -0.25 -19.32
CA LEU A 352 13.21 -1.28 -18.64
C LEU A 352 13.55 -0.87 -17.20
N MET A 353 13.89 0.40 -16.97
CA MET A 353 14.12 0.93 -15.61
C MET A 353 12.86 0.87 -14.75
N LEU A 354 11.68 1.15 -15.32
CA LEU A 354 10.40 0.98 -14.62
C LEU A 354 10.19 -0.49 -14.21
N MET A 355 10.40 -1.44 -15.11
CA MET A 355 10.34 -2.87 -14.78
C MET A 355 11.29 -3.23 -13.65
N GLY A 356 12.55 -2.81 -13.74
CA GLY A 356 13.56 -3.07 -12.71
C GLY A 356 13.19 -2.45 -11.35
N LEU A 357 12.72 -1.21 -11.36
CA LEU A 357 12.29 -0.52 -10.15
C LEU A 357 11.09 -1.23 -9.49
N CYS A 358 10.17 -1.80 -10.28
CA CYS A 358 9.04 -2.62 -9.81
C CYS A 358 9.43 -3.92 -9.11
N LEU A 359 10.67 -4.39 -9.23
CA LEU A 359 11.17 -5.57 -8.51
C LEU A 359 11.54 -5.29 -7.05
N ILE A 360 11.62 -4.01 -6.65
CA ILE A 360 12.03 -3.60 -5.30
C ILE A 360 11.03 -2.64 -4.64
N ASP A 361 10.95 -2.74 -3.33
CA ASP A 361 10.10 -1.92 -2.46
C ASP A 361 10.82 -0.62 -2.08
N CYS A 362 11.05 0.23 -3.08
CA CYS A 362 11.77 1.51 -2.93
C CYS A 362 10.93 2.69 -3.44
N THR A 363 10.66 3.66 -2.58
CA THR A 363 9.96 4.91 -2.92
C THR A 363 10.90 6.11 -3.05
N ASP A 364 12.22 5.93 -2.90
CA ASP A 364 13.22 7.02 -2.90
C ASP A 364 13.26 7.82 -4.20
N TYR A 365 12.86 7.20 -5.31
CA TYR A 365 12.77 7.84 -6.62
C TYR A 365 11.61 8.83 -6.73
N ASN A 366 10.69 8.84 -5.75
CA ASN A 366 9.54 9.74 -5.68
C ASN A 366 8.79 9.81 -7.01
N ALA A 367 8.49 8.67 -7.64
CA ALA A 367 7.99 8.62 -9.00
C ALA A 367 6.66 7.85 -9.12
N PHE A 368 5.78 8.36 -9.97
CA PHE A 368 4.63 7.63 -10.49
C PHE A 368 4.59 7.73 -12.01
N PHE A 369 3.99 6.74 -12.66
CA PHE A 369 4.13 6.54 -14.10
C PHE A 369 2.78 6.66 -14.79
N VAL A 370 2.78 7.33 -15.94
CA VAL A 370 1.63 7.39 -16.84
C VAL A 370 2.06 6.87 -18.20
N LEU A 371 1.49 5.73 -18.60
CA LEU A 371 1.70 5.12 -19.91
C LEU A 371 0.57 5.60 -20.82
N THR A 372 0.92 6.41 -21.82
CA THR A 372 -0.05 7.08 -22.69
C THR A 372 0.04 6.65 -24.15
N GLY A 373 -1.04 6.81 -24.90
CA GLY A 373 -1.11 6.57 -26.36
C GLY A 373 -2.42 5.93 -26.76
N GLU A 374 -2.68 5.79 -28.05
CA GLU A 374 -3.94 5.21 -28.54
C GLU A 374 -4.09 3.71 -28.21
N GLY A 375 -5.33 3.22 -28.33
CA GLY A 375 -5.62 1.80 -28.22
C GLY A 375 -4.90 0.98 -29.29
N GLY A 376 -4.31 -0.16 -28.89
CA GLY A 376 -3.62 -1.04 -29.83
C GLY A 376 -2.15 -0.70 -30.11
N CYS A 377 -1.52 0.16 -29.30
CA CYS A 377 -0.08 0.47 -29.40
C CYS A 377 0.83 -0.45 -28.58
N GLY A 378 0.36 -1.64 -28.19
CA GLY A 378 1.17 -2.61 -27.44
C GLY A 378 1.31 -2.38 -25.93
N LYS A 379 0.78 -1.29 -25.36
CA LYS A 379 0.77 -1.01 -23.90
C LYS A 379 0.29 -2.18 -23.05
N GLY A 380 -0.83 -2.80 -23.44
CA GLY A 380 -1.41 -3.92 -22.70
C GLY A 380 -0.52 -5.16 -22.64
N VAL A 381 0.37 -5.36 -23.61
CA VAL A 381 1.37 -6.44 -23.57
C VAL A 381 2.45 -6.11 -22.54
N TYR A 382 2.94 -4.86 -22.51
CA TYR A 382 3.92 -4.41 -21.52
C TYR A 382 3.38 -4.49 -20.09
N THR A 383 2.16 -4.00 -19.86
CA THR A 383 1.57 -3.96 -18.51
C THR A 383 1.19 -5.36 -18.01
N HIS A 384 0.82 -6.26 -18.92
CA HIS A 384 0.65 -7.69 -18.63
C HIS A 384 1.97 -8.31 -18.15
N LEU A 385 3.07 -8.12 -18.90
CA LEU A 385 4.38 -8.63 -18.51
C LEU A 385 4.89 -8.01 -17.21
N LEU A 386 4.65 -6.72 -16.99
CA LEU A 386 5.00 -6.05 -15.73
C LEU A 386 4.28 -6.69 -14.54
N SER A 387 2.98 -6.97 -14.66
CA SER A 387 2.22 -7.65 -13.60
C SER A 387 2.72 -9.08 -13.35
N LYS A 388 3.07 -9.84 -14.40
CA LYS A 388 3.64 -11.19 -14.26
C LYS A 388 5.04 -11.18 -13.64
N LEU A 389 5.85 -10.18 -13.99
CA LEU A 389 7.20 -9.98 -13.49
C LEU A 389 7.22 -9.63 -11.99
N VAL A 390 6.30 -8.78 -11.54
CA VAL A 390 6.14 -8.40 -10.12
C VAL A 390 5.40 -9.48 -9.32
N GLY A 391 4.52 -10.22 -9.98
CA GLY A 391 3.59 -11.16 -9.37
C GLY A 391 2.20 -10.56 -9.24
N GLU A 392 1.19 -11.31 -9.70
CA GLU A 392 -0.21 -10.87 -9.68
C GLU A 392 -0.72 -10.68 -8.24
N GLU A 393 -0.25 -11.49 -7.30
CA GLU A 393 -0.55 -11.36 -5.87
C GLU A 393 0.10 -10.14 -5.19
N GLN A 394 1.02 -9.47 -5.89
CA GLN A 394 1.70 -8.24 -5.46
C GLN A 394 1.28 -7.03 -6.30
N THR A 395 0.26 -7.20 -7.12
CA THR A 395 -0.28 -6.18 -8.00
C THR A 395 -1.72 -5.86 -7.61
N CYS A 396 -2.01 -4.59 -7.37
CA CYS A 396 -3.36 -4.09 -7.13
C CYS A 396 -3.80 -3.11 -8.24
N CYS A 397 -5.09 -2.80 -8.26
CA CYS A 397 -5.68 -1.83 -9.16
C CYS A 397 -6.58 -0.90 -8.36
N VAL A 398 -6.01 0.22 -7.92
CA VAL A 398 -6.70 1.32 -7.24
C VAL A 398 -6.65 2.52 -8.19
N PRO A 399 -7.80 2.95 -8.73
CA PRO A 399 -7.86 4.14 -9.58
C PRO A 399 -7.48 5.39 -8.81
N LEU A 400 -6.84 6.37 -9.49
CA LEU A 400 -6.43 7.62 -8.86
C LEU A 400 -7.62 8.37 -8.23
N SER A 401 -8.78 8.33 -8.89
CA SER A 401 -10.04 8.92 -8.43
C SER A 401 -10.52 8.36 -7.08
N ARG A 402 -10.03 7.18 -6.66
CA ARG A 402 -10.44 6.45 -5.47
C ARG A 402 -9.44 6.55 -4.31
N PHE A 403 -8.33 7.27 -4.45
CA PHE A 403 -7.31 7.38 -3.39
C PHE A 403 -7.81 8.06 -2.11
N THR A 404 -8.92 8.79 -2.17
CA THR A 404 -9.56 9.41 -1.00
C THR A 404 -10.81 8.68 -0.53
N ALA A 405 -11.20 7.60 -1.22
CA ALA A 405 -12.38 6.84 -0.85
C ALA A 405 -12.05 5.85 0.29
N PRO A 406 -12.98 5.65 1.25
CA PRO A 406 -12.76 4.74 2.37
C PRO A 406 -12.37 3.33 1.91
N PHE A 407 -11.44 2.70 2.64
CA PHE A 407 -10.93 1.34 2.40
C PHE A 407 -10.16 1.12 1.08
N GLN A 408 -10.04 2.11 0.19
CA GLN A 408 -9.45 1.91 -1.14
C GLN A 408 -7.92 1.97 -1.15
N THR A 409 -7.30 2.58 -0.15
CA THR A 409 -5.85 2.77 -0.07
C THR A 409 -5.12 1.63 0.63
N TYR A 410 -5.83 0.74 1.35
CA TYR A 410 -5.22 -0.44 1.98
C TYR A 410 -4.39 -1.30 1.00
N PRO A 411 -4.87 -1.63 -0.22
CA PRO A 411 -4.08 -2.35 -1.21
C PRO A 411 -2.73 -1.69 -1.54
N LEU A 412 -2.63 -0.36 -1.49
CA LEU A 412 -1.39 0.38 -1.78
C LEU A 412 -0.29 0.17 -0.71
N THR A 413 -0.66 -0.39 0.45
CA THR A 413 0.25 -0.59 1.60
C THR A 413 0.72 -2.04 1.76
N VAL A 414 0.18 -2.94 0.94
CA VAL A 414 0.46 -4.40 1.03
C VAL A 414 0.87 -5.01 -0.32
N ASN A 415 0.90 -4.21 -1.38
CA ASN A 415 1.30 -4.61 -2.73
C ASN A 415 2.51 -3.78 -3.20
N ARG A 416 3.27 -4.32 -4.15
CA ARG A 416 4.44 -3.64 -4.75
C ARG A 416 4.06 -2.76 -5.94
N LEU A 417 3.00 -3.13 -6.67
CA LEU A 417 2.55 -2.44 -7.87
C LEU A 417 1.08 -2.06 -7.73
N ASN A 418 0.76 -0.81 -8.05
CA ASN A 418 -0.58 -0.37 -8.37
C ASN A 418 -0.65 -0.13 -9.88
N LEU A 419 -1.27 -1.05 -10.61
CA LEU A 419 -1.41 -1.00 -12.06
C LEU A 419 -2.88 -0.74 -12.41
N ASP A 420 -3.17 0.50 -12.78
CA ASP A 420 -4.49 0.90 -13.24
C ASP A 420 -4.49 0.97 -14.76
N ASN A 421 -5.15 0.00 -15.39
CA ASN A 421 -5.19 -0.12 -16.85
C ASN A 421 -6.31 0.70 -17.51
N ASP A 422 -7.20 1.32 -16.73
CA ASP A 422 -8.40 1.98 -17.25
C ASP A 422 -8.76 3.21 -16.41
N LEU A 423 -8.21 4.35 -16.79
CA LEU A 423 -8.69 5.66 -16.37
C LEU A 423 -9.73 6.17 -17.37
N PRO A 424 -11.03 5.93 -17.15
CA PRO A 424 -12.05 6.45 -18.04
C PRO A 424 -12.07 7.98 -18.02
N GLU A 425 -12.36 8.59 -19.18
CA GLU A 425 -12.28 10.05 -19.29
C GLU A 425 -13.23 10.79 -18.34
N SER A 426 -14.34 10.14 -18.00
CA SER A 426 -15.33 10.62 -17.03
C SER A 426 -14.81 10.74 -15.59
N GLU A 427 -13.63 10.16 -15.30
CA GLU A 427 -12.97 10.24 -13.99
C GLU A 427 -11.81 11.24 -13.93
N TYR A 428 -11.40 11.84 -15.05
CA TYR A 428 -10.29 12.79 -15.07
C TYR A 428 -10.52 13.98 -14.13
N GLY A 429 -11.74 14.54 -14.07
CA GLY A 429 -12.07 15.63 -13.13
C GLY A 429 -12.19 15.21 -11.66
N LYS A 430 -12.48 13.92 -11.39
CA LYS A 430 -12.68 13.38 -10.02
C LYS A 430 -11.37 13.13 -9.28
N SER A 431 -10.24 13.13 -9.99
CA SER A 431 -8.90 12.97 -9.42
C SER A 431 -8.37 14.25 -8.74
N SER A 432 -9.04 15.40 -8.95
CA SER A 432 -8.59 16.75 -8.53
C SER A 432 -8.55 17.04 -7.02
N GLY A 433 -8.77 16.02 -6.18
CA GLY A 433 -8.56 16.04 -4.71
C GLY A 433 -7.67 14.91 -4.20
N CYS A 434 -7.24 14.00 -5.07
CA CYS A 434 -6.49 12.79 -4.72
C CYS A 434 -4.97 12.99 -4.74
N GLU A 435 -4.50 14.11 -5.31
CA GLU A 435 -3.08 14.44 -5.51
C GLU A 435 -2.27 14.50 -4.22
N GLY A 436 -2.91 14.95 -3.12
CA GLY A 436 -2.29 14.94 -1.80
C GLY A 436 -1.94 13.53 -1.33
N VAL A 437 -2.86 12.57 -1.54
CA VAL A 437 -2.63 11.15 -1.24
C VAL A 437 -1.63 10.56 -2.23
N LEU A 438 -1.73 10.89 -3.52
CA LEU A 438 -0.76 10.43 -4.53
C LEU A 438 0.67 10.84 -4.16
N LYS A 439 0.89 12.08 -3.69
CA LYS A 439 2.20 12.54 -3.20
C LYS A 439 2.71 11.66 -2.06
N LYS A 440 1.87 11.37 -1.06
CA LYS A 440 2.21 10.47 0.05
C LYS A 440 2.56 9.07 -0.44
N VAL A 441 1.76 8.53 -1.37
CA VAL A 441 2.00 7.20 -1.95
C VAL A 441 3.35 7.14 -2.66
N THR A 442 3.66 8.15 -3.48
CA THR A 442 4.94 8.20 -4.20
C THR A 442 6.17 8.33 -3.32
N THR A 443 6.03 8.89 -2.12
CA THR A 443 7.13 9.07 -1.14
C THR A 443 7.20 7.93 -0.12
N GLY A 444 6.24 6.99 -0.13
CA GLY A 444 6.14 5.92 0.87
C GLY A 444 5.68 6.41 2.25
N GLU A 445 5.03 7.57 2.32
CA GLU A 445 4.47 8.09 3.57
C GLU A 445 3.26 7.28 4.05
N LEU A 446 2.88 7.52 5.31
CA LEU A 446 1.69 6.91 5.90
C LEU A 446 0.42 7.37 5.17
N VAL A 447 -0.33 6.40 4.69
CA VAL A 447 -1.69 6.56 4.16
C VAL A 447 -2.68 5.80 5.03
N ASP A 448 -3.95 6.19 4.96
CA ASP A 448 -5.01 5.46 5.65
C ASP A 448 -5.09 4.05 5.06
N ALA A 449 -5.10 3.04 5.92
CA ALA A 449 -5.04 1.63 5.56
C ALA A 449 -6.22 0.89 6.19
N GLU A 450 -7.41 1.49 6.08
CA GLU A 450 -8.62 0.98 6.69
C GLU A 450 -9.08 -0.32 6.04
N ARG A 451 -9.50 -1.29 6.86
CA ARG A 451 -10.12 -2.54 6.41
C ARG A 451 -11.53 -2.63 6.97
N LYS A 452 -12.45 -3.17 6.18
CA LYS A 452 -13.84 -3.35 6.61
C LYS A 452 -13.89 -4.20 7.88
N ASN A 453 -14.63 -3.74 8.90
CA ASN A 453 -14.78 -4.38 10.20
C ASN A 453 -13.48 -4.54 11.00
N LYS A 454 -12.45 -3.72 10.74
CA LYS A 454 -11.23 -3.65 11.55
C LYS A 454 -11.03 -2.21 12.06
N PRO A 455 -10.29 -2.02 13.16
CA PRO A 455 -9.93 -0.68 13.62
C PRO A 455 -9.22 0.12 12.53
N ALA A 456 -9.45 1.44 12.51
CA ALA A 456 -8.72 2.33 11.63
C ALA A 456 -7.21 2.22 11.90
N ALA A 457 -6.44 2.16 10.82
CA ALA A 457 -4.99 2.02 10.87
C ALA A 457 -4.39 2.82 9.71
N SER A 458 -3.13 3.21 9.86
CA SER A 458 -2.33 3.81 8.79
C SER A 458 -1.08 2.95 8.57
N ALA A 459 -0.61 2.88 7.33
CA ALA A 459 0.57 2.13 6.96
C ALA A 459 1.33 2.88 5.85
N PRO A 460 2.66 2.69 5.75
CA PRO A 460 3.42 3.26 4.64
C PRO A 460 2.94 2.67 3.33
N ALA A 461 2.82 3.53 2.31
CA ALA A 461 2.55 3.05 0.96
C ALA A 461 3.79 2.35 0.40
N THR A 462 3.59 1.18 -0.19
CA THR A 462 4.64 0.37 -0.83
C THR A 462 4.44 0.30 -2.35
N ALA A 463 3.19 0.44 -2.80
CA ALA A 463 2.82 0.24 -4.18
C ALA A 463 3.30 1.37 -5.09
N ARG A 464 4.05 1.01 -6.13
CA ARG A 464 4.40 1.92 -7.22
C ARG A 464 3.21 2.13 -8.13
N CYS A 465 2.83 3.38 -8.33
CA CYS A 465 1.68 3.72 -9.14
C CYS A 465 2.04 3.82 -10.63
N VAL A 466 1.40 2.99 -11.43
CA VAL A 466 1.48 2.93 -12.89
C VAL A 466 0.07 3.05 -13.45
N PHE A 467 -0.22 4.17 -14.08
CA PHE A 467 -1.50 4.48 -14.68
C PHE A 467 -1.41 4.35 -16.20
N VAL A 468 -2.39 3.70 -16.82
CA VAL A 468 -2.47 3.52 -18.27
C VAL A 468 -3.71 4.24 -18.76
N CYS A 469 -3.52 5.15 -19.70
CA CYS A 469 -4.61 6.00 -20.19
C CYS A 469 -4.36 6.42 -21.63
N ASN A 470 -5.40 6.79 -22.36
CA ASN A 470 -5.22 7.42 -23.67
C ASN A 470 -4.90 8.92 -23.54
N LYS A 471 -5.42 9.56 -22.50
CA LYS A 471 -5.20 10.96 -22.16
C LYS A 471 -4.73 11.05 -20.71
N ILE A 472 -3.74 11.89 -20.46
CA ILE A 472 -3.16 12.06 -19.13
C ILE A 472 -4.26 12.61 -18.20
N PRO A 473 -4.43 12.05 -16.99
CA PRO A 473 -5.47 12.50 -16.08
C PRO A 473 -5.29 13.96 -15.71
N TYR A 474 -6.40 14.69 -15.57
CA TYR A 474 -6.38 16.08 -15.15
C TYR A 474 -5.80 16.20 -13.74
N LEU A 475 -4.62 16.83 -13.65
CA LEU A 475 -3.98 17.19 -12.39
C LEU A 475 -4.23 18.68 -12.11
N ARG A 476 -5.00 18.97 -11.06
CA ARG A 476 -5.23 20.33 -10.54
C ARG A 476 -3.95 20.92 -9.96
N ASP A 477 -3.15 20.12 -9.26
CA ASP A 477 -1.92 20.60 -8.63
C ASP A 477 -0.80 20.81 -9.66
N ARG A 478 -0.49 22.08 -9.88
CA ARG A 478 0.57 22.56 -10.77
C ARG A 478 1.94 22.74 -10.13
N THR A 479 2.06 22.45 -8.85
CA THR A 479 3.33 22.63 -8.13
C THR A 479 4.38 21.75 -8.75
N GLN A 480 5.60 22.27 -8.86
CA GLN A 480 6.74 21.52 -9.37
C GLN A 480 6.89 20.19 -8.62
N ALA A 481 6.59 20.19 -7.31
CA ALA A 481 6.55 18.99 -6.48
C ALA A 481 5.73 17.83 -7.09
N LEU A 482 4.52 18.04 -7.63
CA LEU A 482 3.77 16.92 -8.22
C LEU A 482 4.37 16.50 -9.57
N TRP A 483 4.72 17.46 -10.42
CA TRP A 483 5.19 17.23 -11.79
C TRP A 483 6.61 16.64 -11.84
N ASP A 484 7.44 16.89 -10.83
CA ASP A 484 8.74 16.22 -10.63
C ASP A 484 8.60 14.73 -10.33
N ARG A 485 7.43 14.29 -9.83
CA ARG A 485 7.14 12.88 -9.54
C ARG A 485 6.55 12.13 -10.73
N LEU A 486 5.84 12.84 -11.61
CA LEU A 486 5.22 12.23 -12.79
C LEU A 486 6.30 11.74 -13.76
N ARG A 487 6.16 10.56 -14.36
CA ARG A 487 6.93 10.11 -15.53
C ARG A 487 5.95 9.70 -16.61
N ILE A 488 5.96 10.42 -17.73
CA ILE A 488 5.09 10.13 -18.87
C ILE A 488 5.88 9.27 -19.86
N ILE A 489 5.32 8.13 -20.24
CA ILE A 489 5.89 7.20 -21.19
C ILE A 489 4.88 7.01 -22.32
N SER A 490 5.21 7.52 -23.51
CA SER A 490 4.30 7.46 -24.66
C SER A 490 4.48 6.17 -25.47
N PHE A 491 3.39 5.70 -26.06
CA PHE A 491 3.33 4.59 -27.00
C PHE A 491 2.62 5.10 -28.26
N ASN A 492 3.41 5.55 -29.23
CA ASN A 492 2.91 6.23 -30.43
C ASN A 492 2.83 5.32 -31.67
N VAL A 493 3.32 4.07 -31.57
CA VAL A 493 3.29 3.11 -32.69
C VAL A 493 2.03 2.24 -32.58
N ARG A 494 1.15 2.33 -33.57
CA ARG A 494 -0.03 1.46 -33.67
C ARG A 494 0.36 0.07 -34.17
N ILE A 495 0.07 -0.96 -33.38
CA ILE A 495 0.38 -2.37 -33.68
C ILE A 495 -0.86 -3.10 -34.17
N ARG A 496 -2.02 -2.83 -33.57
CA ARG A 496 -3.26 -3.51 -33.90
C ARG A 496 -3.65 -3.32 -35.37
N HIS A 497 -4.09 -4.38 -36.02
CA HIS A 497 -4.42 -4.44 -37.46
C HIS A 497 -3.23 -4.18 -38.40
N THR A 498 -2.01 -4.44 -37.94
CA THR A 498 -0.81 -4.47 -38.79
C THR A 498 -0.27 -5.89 -38.89
N GLU A 499 0.71 -6.14 -39.77
CA GLU A 499 1.40 -7.43 -39.85
C GLU A 499 2.13 -7.82 -38.54
N ARG A 500 2.32 -6.85 -37.63
CA ARG A 500 2.94 -7.06 -36.31
C ARG A 500 1.92 -7.45 -35.23
N ASP A 501 0.63 -7.41 -35.53
CA ASP A 501 -0.44 -7.74 -34.59
C ASP A 501 -0.45 -9.25 -34.30
N ASN A 502 0.09 -9.64 -33.15
CA ASN A 502 0.01 -11.01 -32.67
C ASN A 502 -0.83 -11.08 -31.39
N ILE A 503 -2.01 -11.66 -31.51
CA ILE A 503 -2.98 -11.84 -30.41
C ILE A 503 -2.45 -12.70 -29.25
N ARG A 504 -1.47 -13.58 -29.51
CA ARG A 504 -0.86 -14.46 -28.50
C ARG A 504 0.46 -13.93 -27.95
N LEU A 505 0.93 -12.78 -28.43
CA LEU A 505 2.26 -12.26 -28.11
C LEU A 505 2.52 -12.19 -26.60
N ARG A 506 1.55 -11.76 -25.80
CA ARG A 506 1.72 -11.68 -24.34
C ARG A 506 2.02 -13.03 -23.70
N TYR A 507 1.43 -14.12 -24.18
CA TYR A 507 1.64 -15.47 -23.65
C TYR A 507 2.96 -16.05 -24.15
N GLU A 508 3.34 -15.78 -25.40
CA GLU A 508 4.68 -16.13 -25.93
C GLU A 508 5.78 -15.44 -25.12
N LEU A 509 5.57 -14.18 -24.72
CA LEU A 509 6.52 -13.42 -23.93
C LEU A 509 6.56 -13.85 -22.45
N GLU A 510 5.55 -14.55 -21.94
CA GLU A 510 5.59 -15.13 -20.60
C GLU A 510 6.68 -16.22 -20.50
N GLU A 511 6.94 -16.96 -21.59
CA GLU A 511 8.00 -17.96 -21.65
C GLU A 511 9.40 -17.35 -21.49
N GLU A 512 9.56 -16.05 -21.81
CA GLU A 512 10.82 -15.32 -21.65
C GLU A 512 10.95 -14.59 -20.30
N LEU A 513 10.01 -14.76 -19.34
CA LEU A 513 10.03 -14.06 -18.05
C LEU A 513 11.36 -14.17 -17.28
N PRO A 514 12.06 -15.34 -17.22
CA PRO A 514 13.38 -15.41 -16.60
C PRO A 514 14.40 -14.46 -17.26
N GLY A 515 14.37 -14.34 -18.59
CA GLY A 515 15.22 -13.42 -19.34
C GLY A 515 14.79 -11.95 -19.18
N ILE A 516 13.48 -11.68 -19.14
CA ILE A 516 12.93 -10.33 -18.88
C ILE A 516 13.35 -9.86 -17.49
N PHE A 517 13.31 -10.73 -16.48
CA PHE A 517 13.80 -10.44 -15.14
C PHE A 517 15.27 -10.03 -15.15
N ASN A 518 16.15 -10.79 -15.83
CA ASN A 518 17.57 -10.44 -15.94
C ASN A 518 17.79 -9.07 -16.60
N ILE A 519 17.03 -8.75 -17.65
CA ILE A 519 17.08 -7.45 -18.31
C ILE A 519 16.61 -6.34 -17.37
N ALA A 520 15.52 -6.55 -16.64
CA ALA A 520 14.97 -5.60 -15.68
C ALA A 520 15.93 -5.32 -14.53
N VAL A 521 16.58 -6.35 -13.95
CA VAL A 521 17.61 -6.21 -12.91
C VAL A 521 18.83 -5.43 -13.45
N LYS A 522 19.24 -5.66 -14.70
CA LYS A 522 20.31 -4.88 -15.33
C LYS A 522 19.90 -3.43 -15.60
N ALA A 523 18.63 -3.14 -15.82
CA ALA A 523 18.13 -1.77 -15.90
C ALA A 523 18.06 -1.12 -14.51
N LEU A 524 17.68 -1.89 -13.47
CA LEU A 524 17.72 -1.45 -12.09
C LEU A 524 19.14 -1.05 -11.66
N SER A 525 20.16 -1.85 -12.00
CA SER A 525 21.56 -1.52 -11.68
C SER A 525 22.01 -0.19 -12.28
N ARG A 526 21.54 0.13 -13.50
CA ARG A 526 21.76 1.44 -14.12
C ARG A 526 21.01 2.55 -13.40
N LEU A 527 19.76 2.32 -13.01
CA LEU A 527 18.93 3.27 -12.27
C LEU A 527 19.50 3.59 -10.86
N LEU A 528 20.08 2.60 -10.18
CA LEU A 528 20.74 2.79 -8.87
C LEU A 528 21.90 3.80 -8.95
N LYS A 529 22.60 3.88 -10.09
CA LYS A 529 23.67 4.88 -10.33
C LYS A 529 23.13 6.29 -10.50
N LEU A 530 21.93 6.44 -11.05
CA LEU A 530 21.34 7.75 -11.36
C LEU A 530 20.79 8.46 -10.13
N LYS A 531 20.39 7.74 -9.07
CA LYS A 531 19.73 8.27 -7.85
C LYS A 531 18.42 9.03 -8.06
N PHE A 532 18.03 9.29 -9.31
CA PHE A 532 16.73 9.82 -9.71
C PHE A 532 16.21 9.02 -10.91
N PHE A 533 14.90 9.03 -11.11
CA PHE A 533 14.31 8.39 -12.29
C PHE A 533 14.33 9.38 -13.45
N PRO A 534 14.97 9.09 -14.59
CA PRO A 534 15.10 10.05 -15.68
C PRO A 534 13.78 10.29 -16.40
N ASP A 535 13.59 11.52 -16.86
CA ASP A 535 12.60 11.84 -17.90
C ASP A 535 13.22 11.70 -19.29
N THR A 536 12.39 11.37 -20.27
CA THR A 536 12.75 11.42 -21.69
C THR A 536 12.38 12.77 -22.27
N VAL A 537 12.97 13.14 -23.41
CA VAL A 537 12.64 14.41 -24.09
C VAL A 537 11.15 14.47 -24.42
N ASP A 538 10.58 13.38 -24.93
CA ASP A 538 9.15 13.27 -25.20
C ASP A 538 8.30 13.44 -23.93
N GLY A 539 8.67 12.74 -22.84
CA GLY A 539 8.00 12.87 -21.54
C GLY A 539 8.00 14.30 -21.01
N LEU A 540 9.13 15.03 -21.11
CA LEU A 540 9.22 16.45 -20.71
C LEU A 540 8.31 17.34 -21.56
N LEU A 541 8.32 17.16 -22.89
CA LEU A 541 7.45 17.91 -23.79
C LEU A 541 5.97 17.65 -23.50
N MET A 542 5.60 16.40 -23.19
CA MET A 542 4.23 16.07 -22.77
C MET A 542 3.88 16.71 -21.43
N LYS A 543 4.78 16.69 -20.44
CA LYS A 543 4.55 17.37 -19.16
C LYS A 543 4.28 18.87 -19.36
N ASP A 544 5.09 19.53 -20.17
CA ASP A 544 4.92 20.96 -20.43
C ASP A 544 3.60 21.25 -21.14
N LYS A 545 3.26 20.47 -22.17
CA LYS A 545 1.98 20.56 -22.87
C LYS A 545 0.79 20.36 -21.93
N GLU A 546 0.81 19.33 -21.10
CA GLU A 546 -0.28 19.05 -20.16
C GLU A 546 -0.35 20.07 -19.03
N ARG A 547 0.79 20.56 -18.54
CA ARG A 547 0.81 21.57 -17.48
C ARG A 547 0.19 22.88 -17.95
N VAL A 548 0.47 23.26 -19.20
CA VAL A 548 -0.13 24.43 -19.88
C VAL A 548 -1.59 24.15 -20.25
N GLY A 549 -1.88 23.01 -20.87
CA GLY A 549 -3.22 22.63 -21.33
C GLY A 549 -4.23 22.43 -20.20
N ASN A 550 -3.78 22.03 -19.01
CA ASN A 550 -4.63 21.92 -17.83
C ASN A 550 -4.86 23.27 -17.14
N ASP A 551 -4.36 24.40 -17.65
CA ASP A 551 -4.51 25.71 -17.03
C ASP A 551 -5.94 26.24 -17.03
N PRO A 552 -6.66 26.30 -15.88
CA PRO A 552 -8.01 26.84 -15.84
C PRO A 552 -8.06 28.25 -16.41
N PHE A 553 -7.02 29.05 -16.24
CA PHE A 553 -6.97 30.35 -16.88
C PHE A 553 -6.88 30.23 -18.40
N LEU A 554 -6.00 29.39 -18.95
CA LEU A 554 -5.85 29.27 -20.41
C LEU A 554 -7.06 28.61 -21.05
N ILE A 555 -7.68 27.63 -20.39
CA ILE A 555 -8.94 27.01 -20.84
C ILE A 555 -10.05 28.06 -20.82
N PHE A 556 -10.23 28.77 -19.70
CA PHE A 556 -11.18 29.89 -19.64
C PHE A 556 -10.92 30.95 -20.71
N PHE A 557 -9.65 31.32 -20.89
CA PHE A 557 -9.24 32.34 -21.84
C PHE A 557 -9.58 31.91 -23.26
N ASP A 558 -9.30 30.65 -23.63
CA ASP A 558 -9.62 30.14 -24.96
C ASP A 558 -11.13 29.95 -25.17
N GLU A 559 -11.88 29.50 -24.16
CA GLU A 559 -13.33 29.28 -24.25
C GLU A 559 -14.14 30.58 -24.27
N LYS A 560 -13.76 31.56 -23.45
CA LYS A 560 -14.59 32.75 -23.16
C LYS A 560 -14.06 34.02 -23.81
N LEU A 561 -12.76 34.08 -24.09
CA LEU A 561 -12.10 35.27 -24.63
C LEU A 561 -11.51 34.98 -26.02
N LYS A 562 -11.38 36.03 -26.82
CA LYS A 562 -10.68 36.01 -28.10
C LYS A 562 -9.71 37.17 -28.12
N LYS A 563 -8.42 36.87 -28.29
CA LYS A 563 -7.41 37.90 -28.52
C LYS A 563 -7.52 38.38 -29.97
N THR A 564 -7.86 39.65 -30.15
CA THR A 564 -8.05 40.26 -31.48
C THR A 564 -6.86 41.12 -31.87
N GLY A 565 -6.16 41.71 -30.90
CA GLY A 565 -5.06 42.64 -31.14
C GLY A 565 -5.51 44.03 -31.62
N ASP A 566 -6.81 44.24 -31.78
CA ASP A 566 -7.40 45.55 -32.11
C ASP A 566 -7.54 46.39 -30.83
N GLU A 567 -6.96 47.58 -30.77
CA GLU A 567 -7.02 48.42 -29.58
C GLU A 567 -8.42 48.97 -29.27
N THR A 568 -9.35 48.91 -30.25
CA THR A 568 -10.74 49.29 -30.05
C THR A 568 -11.54 48.21 -29.32
N ASP A 569 -11.10 46.95 -29.43
CA ASP A 569 -11.67 45.82 -28.73
C ASP A 569 -11.26 45.80 -27.27
N SER A 570 -12.25 45.77 -26.37
CA SER A 570 -11.98 45.75 -24.94
C SER A 570 -13.03 45.03 -24.11
N VAL A 571 -12.60 44.43 -23.01
CA VAL A 571 -13.49 43.79 -22.01
C VAL A 571 -13.12 44.28 -20.61
N SER A 572 -14.11 44.59 -19.76
CA SER A 572 -13.82 45.12 -18.42
C SER A 572 -13.07 44.11 -17.55
N VAL A 573 -12.09 44.58 -16.78
CA VAL A 573 -11.29 43.74 -15.86
C VAL A 573 -12.21 43.04 -14.84
N SER A 574 -13.20 43.77 -14.33
CA SER A 574 -14.19 43.25 -13.38
C SER A 574 -15.08 42.16 -13.97
N LEU A 575 -15.47 42.30 -15.23
CA LEU A 575 -16.31 41.32 -15.93
C LEU A 575 -15.52 40.02 -16.16
N VAL A 576 -14.30 40.12 -16.70
CA VAL A 576 -13.42 38.96 -16.90
C VAL A 576 -13.21 38.21 -15.58
N TYR A 577 -12.97 38.92 -14.48
CA TYR A 577 -12.80 38.29 -13.17
C TYR A 577 -14.06 37.55 -12.71
N ARG A 578 -15.25 38.14 -12.83
CA ARG A 578 -16.50 37.48 -12.45
C ARG A 578 -16.80 36.26 -13.32
N MET A 579 -16.66 36.40 -14.64
CA MET A 579 -16.86 35.30 -15.57
C MET A 579 -15.91 34.15 -15.25
N TYR A 580 -14.64 34.45 -14.94
CA TYR A 580 -13.68 33.43 -14.51
C TYR A 580 -14.09 32.77 -13.18
N GLN A 581 -14.54 33.52 -12.18
CA GLN A 581 -14.95 32.95 -10.89
C GLN A 581 -16.14 31.99 -11.04
N GLN A 582 -17.11 32.34 -11.87
CA GLN A 582 -18.26 31.50 -12.16
C GLN A 582 -17.86 30.26 -12.96
N TRP A 583 -17.15 30.46 -14.08
CA TRP A 583 -16.67 29.36 -14.92
C TRP A 583 -15.80 28.38 -14.12
N ALA A 584 -14.92 28.88 -13.24
CA ALA A 584 -14.08 28.06 -12.39
C ALA A 584 -14.89 27.26 -11.36
N ALA A 585 -16.00 27.80 -10.85
CA ALA A 585 -16.89 27.07 -9.95
C ALA A 585 -17.64 25.95 -10.69
N GLU A 586 -18.16 26.23 -11.88
CA GLU A 586 -18.88 25.27 -12.74
C GLU A 586 -17.98 24.12 -13.21
N ASN A 587 -16.71 24.41 -13.54
CA ASN A 587 -15.73 23.42 -13.98
C ASN A 587 -14.99 22.72 -12.83
N GLY A 588 -15.46 22.87 -11.59
CA GLY A 588 -14.86 22.20 -10.44
C GLY A 588 -13.40 22.59 -10.20
N CYS A 589 -12.99 23.83 -10.50
CA CYS A 589 -11.67 24.36 -10.18
C CYS A 589 -11.63 24.84 -8.72
N GLY A 590 -11.07 24.00 -7.85
CA GLY A 590 -11.18 24.18 -6.39
C GLY A 590 -10.33 25.30 -5.83
N ARG A 591 -9.21 25.66 -6.49
CA ARG A 591 -8.45 26.87 -6.16
C ARG A 591 -8.61 27.87 -7.30
N ARG A 592 -9.52 28.82 -7.12
CA ARG A 592 -9.79 29.90 -8.07
C ARG A 592 -8.67 30.94 -7.95
N LEU A 593 -8.19 31.47 -9.07
CA LEU A 593 -7.26 32.59 -9.06
C LEU A 593 -7.89 33.80 -8.36
N SER A 594 -7.10 34.49 -7.53
CA SER A 594 -7.50 35.81 -7.03
C SER A 594 -7.51 36.82 -8.18
N SER A 595 -8.13 37.98 -7.97
CA SER A 595 -8.14 39.06 -8.97
C SER A 595 -6.74 39.46 -9.43
N TYR A 596 -5.78 39.49 -8.49
CA TYR A 596 -4.37 39.74 -8.77
C TYR A 596 -3.76 38.67 -9.68
N HIS A 597 -3.91 37.39 -9.34
CA HIS A 597 -3.29 36.30 -10.12
C HIS A 597 -3.96 36.14 -11.50
N LEU A 598 -5.27 36.41 -11.62
CA LEU A 598 -5.93 36.45 -12.91
C LEU A 598 -5.41 37.60 -13.77
N ALA A 599 -5.20 38.78 -13.17
CA ALA A 599 -4.63 39.92 -13.87
C ALA A 599 -3.19 39.64 -14.33
N ASP A 600 -2.36 39.03 -13.48
CA ASP A 600 -1.01 38.60 -13.86
C ASP A 600 -1.05 37.60 -15.03
N ALA A 601 -1.98 36.63 -15.00
CA ALA A 601 -2.16 35.67 -16.08
C ALA A 601 -2.59 36.33 -17.41
N MET A 602 -3.49 37.31 -17.36
CA MET A 602 -3.86 38.14 -18.52
C MET A 602 -2.66 38.92 -19.07
N THR A 603 -1.83 39.50 -18.19
CA THR A 603 -0.61 40.21 -18.60
C THR A 603 0.41 39.29 -19.25
N ARG A 604 0.54 38.03 -18.79
CA ARG A 604 1.39 37.01 -19.45
C ARG A 604 0.91 36.67 -20.87
N GLN A 605 -0.38 36.85 -21.17
CA GLN A 605 -0.91 36.79 -22.54
C GLN A 605 -0.59 38.03 -23.38
N LYS A 606 0.29 38.92 -22.90
CA LYS A 606 0.64 40.20 -23.53
C LYS A 606 -0.60 41.08 -23.75
N LEU A 607 -1.48 41.14 -22.75
CA LEU A 607 -2.61 42.05 -22.70
C LEU A 607 -2.37 43.14 -21.66
N GLU A 608 -2.74 44.37 -22.00
CA GLU A 608 -2.64 45.52 -21.11
C GLU A 608 -4.02 45.92 -20.58
N SER A 609 -4.08 46.42 -19.35
CA SER A 609 -5.29 47.02 -18.81
C SER A 609 -5.19 48.55 -18.83
N LYS A 610 -6.13 49.22 -19.51
CA LYS A 610 -6.20 50.68 -19.64
C LYS A 610 -7.56 51.21 -19.15
N PRO A 611 -7.64 52.46 -18.66
CA PRO A 611 -8.91 53.10 -18.36
C PRO A 611 -9.63 53.49 -19.66
N VAL A 612 -10.87 53.06 -19.83
CA VAL A 612 -11.74 53.34 -21.00
C VAL A 612 -13.02 54.00 -20.51
N LYS A 613 -13.52 55.03 -21.22
CA LYS A 613 -14.82 55.63 -20.92
C LYS A 613 -15.94 54.78 -21.53
N ARG A 614 -16.88 54.30 -20.71
CA ARG A 614 -18.13 53.65 -21.12
C ARG A 614 -19.28 54.26 -20.32
N ASP A 615 -20.37 54.66 -21.01
CA ASP A 615 -21.57 55.23 -20.39
C ASP A 615 -21.31 56.35 -19.36
N GLY A 616 -20.40 57.26 -19.71
CA GLY A 616 -20.02 58.40 -18.86
C GLY A 616 -19.13 58.05 -17.64
N LYS A 617 -18.78 56.78 -17.43
CA LYS A 617 -17.91 56.32 -16.34
C LYS A 617 -16.60 55.76 -16.89
N THR A 618 -15.50 56.00 -16.16
CA THR A 618 -14.20 55.39 -16.49
C THR A 618 -14.12 54.00 -15.88
N VAL A 619 -13.96 52.98 -16.72
CA VAL A 619 -13.85 51.57 -16.34
C VAL A 619 -12.50 51.03 -16.79
N ARG A 620 -11.85 50.20 -15.96
CA ARG A 620 -10.59 49.55 -16.33
C ARG A 620 -10.89 48.35 -17.22
N CYS A 621 -10.32 48.31 -18.41
CA CYS A 621 -10.56 47.27 -19.41
C CYS A 621 -9.26 46.65 -19.90
N TRP A 622 -9.28 45.37 -20.20
CA TRP A 622 -8.27 44.71 -21.02
C TRP A 622 -8.49 45.10 -22.48
N ILE A 623 -7.41 45.47 -23.17
CA ILE A 623 -7.41 45.98 -24.55
C ILE A 623 -6.92 44.89 -25.52
N GLY A 624 -7.42 44.85 -26.76
CA GLY A 624 -7.04 43.84 -27.74
C GLY A 624 -7.70 42.49 -27.53
N VAL A 625 -8.82 42.47 -26.82
CA VAL A 625 -9.55 41.26 -26.44
C VAL A 625 -11.06 41.50 -26.49
N THR A 626 -11.79 40.50 -26.97
CA THR A 626 -13.26 40.46 -26.97
C THR A 626 -13.76 39.19 -26.30
N LEU A 627 -15.06 39.15 -25.99
CA LEU A 627 -15.74 37.90 -25.65
C LEU A 627 -15.94 37.09 -26.93
N ARG A 628 -15.89 35.75 -26.84
CA ARG A 628 -16.37 34.92 -27.97
C ARG A 628 -17.88 35.09 -28.10
N GLY A 629 -18.41 35.11 -29.33
CA GLY A 629 -19.79 35.53 -29.64
C GLY A 629 -20.90 34.82 -28.85
N GLU A 630 -20.70 33.55 -28.45
CA GLU A 630 -21.67 32.81 -27.63
C GLU A 630 -21.68 33.24 -26.14
N CYS A 631 -20.72 34.07 -25.71
CA CYS A 631 -20.54 34.50 -24.33
C CYS A 631 -21.04 35.93 -24.06
N GLU A 632 -21.56 36.63 -25.08
CA GLU A 632 -22.10 37.99 -24.92
C GLU A 632 -23.37 38.01 -24.08
N SER A 633 -24.28 37.04 -24.26
CA SER A 633 -25.47 36.85 -23.43
C SER A 633 -25.14 36.50 -21.97
N VAL A 634 -24.12 35.66 -21.76
CA VAL A 634 -23.62 35.28 -20.43
C VAL A 634 -23.03 36.50 -19.69
N ALA A 635 -22.40 37.42 -20.42
CA ALA A 635 -21.85 38.64 -19.81
C ALA A 635 -22.96 39.57 -19.26
N GLU A 636 -24.11 39.66 -19.92
CA GLU A 636 -25.25 40.43 -19.44
C GLU A 636 -25.84 39.83 -18.14
N ASP A 637 -25.94 38.50 -18.05
CA ASP A 637 -26.38 37.80 -16.83
C ASP A 637 -25.40 37.93 -15.66
N VAL A 638 -24.09 37.93 -15.93
CA VAL A 638 -23.04 38.13 -14.91
C VAL A 638 -22.98 39.57 -14.39
N LEU A 639 -23.41 40.52 -15.21
CA LEU A 639 -23.51 41.94 -14.84
C LEU A 639 -24.81 42.24 -14.09
N SER A 640 -25.90 41.51 -14.37
CA SER A 640 -27.21 41.66 -13.72
C SER A 640 -27.26 41.03 -12.32
N THR A 641 -26.40 40.05 -12.05
CA THR A 641 -26.29 39.43 -10.72
C THR A 641 -25.57 40.35 -9.71
N PRO A 642 -26.16 40.59 -8.51
CA PRO A 642 -25.55 41.45 -7.50
C PRO A 642 -24.21 40.88 -7.02
N LYS A 643 -23.25 41.75 -6.69
CA LYS A 643 -21.94 41.33 -6.15
C LYS A 643 -22.18 40.39 -4.96
N PRO A 644 -21.63 39.15 -4.97
CA PRO A 644 -21.66 38.33 -3.77
C PRO A 644 -20.94 39.09 -2.67
N TRP A 645 -21.56 39.14 -1.49
CA TRP A 645 -20.98 39.77 -0.31
C TRP A 645 -19.63 39.14 -0.05
N THR A 646 -18.58 39.96 -0.03
CA THR A 646 -17.27 39.57 0.51
C THR A 646 -17.45 39.19 1.96
N VAL A 647 -17.32 37.89 2.25
CA VAL A 647 -17.17 37.34 3.61
C VAL A 647 -15.69 37.30 3.96
#